data_AF-A0A0S8GN93-F1
#
_entry.id   AF-A0A0S8GN93-F1
#
_cell.length_a   1.000
_cell.length_b   1.000
_cell.length_c   1.000
_cell.angle_alpha   90.00
_cell.angle_beta   90.00
_cell.angle_gamma   90.00
#
_symmetry.space_group_name_H-M   'P 1'
#
loop_
_entity.id
_entity.type
_entity.pdbx_description
1 polymer ?
#
loop_
_entity_poly.entity_id
_entity_poly.type
_entity_poly.pdbx_seq_one_letter_code
_entity_poly.pdbx_strand_id
1 'polypeptide(L)'
;MKVLICNCHGLIKLPKIDLGTGVEVEHFDNLCKVKPTIDTDEQVVIAGCSPNLLEGIFPHANAEFVNLLEHVTLINHPVEKAKQLIHAAIQKAKQTKPVKIKTFDIKSKSALVIGGGVAGIEVASQLAKSGVPVTLIEKTPFLGGTVAKLDRLYPEGTPYSHTLMPLINQLETQDNVVRFFNTELTNVKGHVGDYRINLKIAPRGVLECINCGKCVDVCPVEVNDDGKIRKAIYYVPTYPDAYAIDFDACTRCGECVKICPGKIDLNEKTKEQEIEAGTIIVATGLSWYDVSKVEEYGYARLDGVMKTLEFERAIASGTLHPKKVAIIYCAGSRDSKHLPYCSKICCLLGLKEAKLVKDRFPDTEVYVIAMDMRSYGTFEYLYNTLREKGVSFIKGKPSEVLSRNGRLLVRTEDLYTNELLEIEVDNVVLSSGFVADTSTFDKLKIKLDGDFPVLFENAALGNTELPRGIFTAGAATFPSGVAETLIDARKAVYSALNLLRQDKFETKIPQAVIDDDQCSICRMCIGTCPYGAITLVEDKIKINEELCMGCGICAITCPAYASQLEGWNNAGLYEQIRALTKKDDVLAILCRWSAYNATERAAYDRLKYPENVKIIRVPCSGTVDPAHVMLALHMGARGVLIGGCYPNACHYARGNFRARAREQILKLNLDSLGIKKDTVRLEWIGKDEAQKFVEIVKEMNK
;
A
#
# COMPACT_ATOMS: atom_id res chain seq x y z
N MET A 1 36.74 -13.55 -11.94
CA MET A 1 35.45 -13.34 -11.24
C MET A 1 35.51 -14.06 -9.93
N LYS A 2 35.08 -13.39 -8.86
CA LYS A 2 35.09 -13.93 -7.51
C LYS A 2 33.77 -14.64 -7.18
N VAL A 3 33.86 -15.81 -6.54
CA VAL A 3 32.73 -16.63 -6.11
C VAL A 3 32.88 -16.92 -4.62
N LEU A 4 31.93 -16.43 -3.82
CA LEU A 4 31.90 -16.67 -2.37
C LEU A 4 30.90 -17.79 -2.09
N ILE A 5 31.35 -18.88 -1.48
CA ILE A 5 30.51 -20.03 -1.16
C ILE A 5 30.38 -20.16 0.36
N CYS A 6 29.16 -20.02 0.87
CA CYS A 6 28.82 -20.26 2.27
C CYS A 6 28.41 -21.73 2.47
N ASN A 7 28.97 -22.43 3.45
CA ASN A 7 28.52 -23.76 3.83
C ASN A 7 27.42 -23.76 4.92
N CYS A 8 27.08 -22.59 5.47
CA CYS A 8 26.05 -22.39 6.49
C CYS A 8 26.23 -23.31 7.72
N HIS A 9 27.39 -23.22 8.39
CA HIS A 9 27.78 -24.11 9.50
C HIS A 9 27.74 -25.60 9.11
N GLY A 10 28.16 -25.93 7.90
CA GLY A 10 28.21 -27.32 7.39
C GLY A 10 26.86 -27.91 6.98
N LEU A 11 25.77 -27.13 6.99
CA LEU A 11 24.48 -27.57 6.45
C LEU A 11 24.57 -27.80 4.94
N ILE A 12 25.19 -26.88 4.20
CA ILE A 12 25.41 -27.00 2.77
C ILE A 12 26.70 -27.80 2.55
N LYS A 13 26.53 -29.06 2.12
CA LYS A 13 27.65 -29.97 1.83
C LYS A 13 28.04 -29.87 0.36
N LEU A 14 28.98 -28.97 0.06
CA LEU A 14 29.59 -28.84 -1.27
C LEU A 14 31.07 -29.26 -1.19
N PRO A 15 31.53 -30.16 -2.08
CA PRO A 15 32.96 -30.40 -2.23
C PRO A 15 33.66 -29.11 -2.70
N LYS A 16 34.99 -29.05 -2.62
CA LYS A 16 35.73 -28.01 -3.36
C LYS A 16 35.46 -28.19 -4.85
N ILE A 17 35.01 -27.14 -5.51
CA ILE A 17 34.66 -27.16 -6.93
C ILE A 17 35.64 -26.29 -7.68
N ASP A 18 36.23 -26.84 -8.74
CA ASP A 18 36.90 -26.07 -9.77
C ASP A 18 35.84 -25.56 -10.77
N LEU A 19 35.76 -24.24 -10.92
CA LEU A 19 34.79 -23.56 -11.79
C LEU A 19 35.44 -23.06 -13.10
N GLY A 20 36.68 -23.45 -13.36
CA GLY A 20 37.44 -23.12 -14.57
C GLY A 20 38.35 -21.90 -14.41
N THR A 21 39.11 -21.62 -15.47
CA THR A 21 40.10 -20.54 -15.49
C THR A 21 39.45 -19.16 -15.33
N GLY A 22 40.08 -18.30 -14.52
CA GLY A 22 39.60 -16.95 -14.26
C GLY A 22 38.46 -16.83 -13.24
N VAL A 23 38.13 -17.93 -12.53
CA VAL A 23 37.20 -17.93 -11.40
C VAL A 23 37.96 -18.19 -10.11
N GLU A 24 37.87 -17.26 -9.16
CA GLU A 24 38.43 -17.40 -7.82
C GLU A 24 37.31 -17.83 -6.86
N VAL A 25 37.52 -18.91 -6.13
CA VAL A 25 36.50 -19.49 -5.23
C VAL A 25 36.97 -19.39 -3.79
N GLU A 26 36.21 -18.66 -2.97
CA GLU A 26 36.44 -18.55 -1.53
C GLU A 26 35.32 -19.28 -0.77
N HIS A 27 35.70 -20.14 0.16
CA HIS A 27 34.76 -20.91 0.98
C HIS A 27 34.69 -20.32 2.39
N PHE A 28 33.47 -20.16 2.89
CA PHE A 28 33.17 -19.63 4.22
C PHE A 28 32.28 -20.58 4.99
N ASP A 29 32.58 -20.78 6.27
CA ASP A 29 31.68 -21.50 7.14
C ASP A 29 30.39 -20.71 7.37
N ASN A 30 30.52 -19.39 7.58
CA ASN A 30 29.41 -18.48 7.87
C ASN A 30 29.61 -17.12 7.24
N LEU A 31 29.21 -17.01 5.98
CA LEU A 31 29.31 -15.76 5.25
C LEU A 31 28.53 -14.62 5.93
N CYS A 32 27.40 -14.92 6.59
CA CYS A 32 26.59 -13.96 7.33
C CYS A 32 27.25 -13.40 8.60
N LYS A 33 28.23 -14.12 9.17
CA LYS A 33 29.00 -13.69 10.35
C LYS A 33 30.30 -13.01 9.94
N VAL A 34 31.00 -13.59 8.96
CA VAL A 34 32.30 -13.08 8.49
C VAL A 34 32.13 -11.76 7.73
N LYS A 35 31.11 -11.67 6.86
CA LYS A 35 30.81 -10.50 6.04
C LYS A 35 32.06 -9.91 5.36
N PRO A 36 32.73 -10.66 4.47
CA PRO A 36 33.92 -10.15 3.79
C PRO A 36 33.59 -8.87 3.02
N THR A 37 34.53 -7.93 2.99
CA THR A 37 34.42 -6.72 2.19
C THR A 37 34.42 -7.10 0.71
N ILE A 38 33.43 -6.58 -0.03
CA ILE A 38 33.31 -6.73 -1.48
C ILE A 38 33.34 -5.31 -2.04
N ASP A 39 34.21 -5.07 -3.01
CA ASP A 39 34.30 -3.76 -3.66
C ASP A 39 32.95 -3.46 -4.36
N THR A 40 32.49 -2.22 -4.25
CA THR A 40 31.20 -1.79 -4.82
C THR A 40 31.18 -1.90 -6.34
N ASP A 41 32.31 -1.82 -7.03
CA ASP A 41 32.40 -1.96 -8.48
C ASP A 41 32.66 -3.42 -8.92
N GLU A 42 32.99 -4.31 -7.98
CA GLU A 42 33.27 -5.71 -8.28
C GLU A 42 31.98 -6.52 -8.46
N GLN A 43 31.84 -7.15 -9.62
CA GLN A 43 30.78 -8.12 -9.89
C GLN A 43 31.19 -9.51 -9.35
N VAL A 44 30.42 -10.03 -8.40
CA VAL A 44 30.68 -11.31 -7.73
C VAL A 44 29.50 -12.29 -7.84
N VAL A 45 29.75 -13.55 -7.51
CA VAL A 45 28.69 -14.55 -7.28
C VAL A 45 28.72 -14.96 -5.82
N ILE A 46 27.56 -14.93 -5.15
CA ILE A 46 27.44 -15.33 -3.75
C ILE A 46 26.49 -16.51 -3.65
N ALA A 47 27.01 -17.67 -3.25
CA ALA A 47 26.25 -18.90 -3.15
C ALA A 47 26.09 -19.33 -1.68
N GLY A 48 24.84 -19.52 -1.23
CA GLY A 48 24.56 -19.79 0.17
C GLY A 48 23.08 -20.07 0.45
N CYS A 49 22.50 -19.32 1.38
CA CYS A 49 21.07 -19.38 1.69
C CYS A 49 20.24 -18.45 0.78
N SER A 50 19.00 -18.16 1.19
CA SER A 50 18.09 -17.26 0.50
C SER A 50 18.74 -15.97 0.00
N PRO A 51 18.59 -15.64 -1.29
CA PRO A 51 18.95 -14.33 -1.84
C PRO A 51 18.31 -13.17 -1.08
N ASN A 52 17.08 -13.32 -0.58
CA ASN A 52 16.40 -12.25 0.16
C ASN A 52 17.14 -11.92 1.47
N LEU A 53 17.72 -12.93 2.13
CA LEU A 53 18.54 -12.72 3.32
C LEU A 53 19.93 -12.18 2.96
N LEU A 54 20.57 -12.74 1.94
CA LEU A 54 21.93 -12.34 1.53
C LEU A 54 21.97 -10.92 0.98
N GLU A 55 20.93 -10.45 0.29
CA GLU A 55 20.79 -9.05 -0.15
C GLU A 55 20.74 -8.09 1.05
N GLY A 56 20.12 -8.48 2.17
CA GLY A 56 20.14 -7.68 3.40
C GLY A 56 21.49 -7.70 4.14
N ILE A 57 22.28 -8.76 3.97
CA ILE A 57 23.62 -8.88 4.56
C ILE A 57 24.67 -8.14 3.72
N PHE A 58 24.52 -8.17 2.40
CA PHE A 58 25.42 -7.55 1.42
C PHE A 58 24.68 -6.50 0.55
N PRO A 59 24.07 -5.46 1.16
CA PRO A 59 23.22 -4.52 0.45
C PRO A 59 23.96 -3.69 -0.61
N HIS A 60 25.29 -3.58 -0.49
CA HIS A 60 26.14 -2.83 -1.40
C HIS A 60 26.95 -3.70 -2.36
N ALA A 61 26.82 -5.04 -2.34
CA ALA A 61 27.55 -5.90 -3.27
C ALA A 61 26.89 -5.93 -4.66
N ASN A 62 27.68 -6.01 -5.74
CA ASN A 62 27.16 -6.31 -7.08
C ASN A 62 27.20 -7.82 -7.29
N ALA A 63 26.22 -8.52 -6.72
CA ALA A 63 26.23 -9.98 -6.62
C ALA A 63 25.08 -10.65 -7.38
N GLU A 64 25.37 -11.72 -8.12
CA GLU A 64 24.37 -12.72 -8.48
C GLU A 64 24.29 -13.74 -7.33
N PHE A 65 23.13 -13.82 -6.68
CA PHE A 65 22.92 -14.70 -5.53
C PHE A 65 22.42 -16.07 -5.96
N VAL A 66 23.02 -17.12 -5.40
CA VAL A 66 22.68 -18.51 -5.68
C VAL A 66 22.13 -19.17 -4.42
N ASN A 67 20.85 -19.56 -4.46
CA ASN A 67 20.22 -20.28 -3.37
C ASN A 67 20.66 -21.76 -3.41
N LEU A 68 21.42 -22.17 -2.40
CA LEU A 68 21.88 -23.54 -2.22
C LEU A 68 21.20 -24.23 -1.02
N LEU A 69 20.95 -23.49 0.06
CA LEU A 69 20.33 -24.06 1.26
C LEU A 69 18.90 -24.52 0.98
N GLU A 70 18.02 -23.61 0.56
CA GLU A 70 16.62 -23.92 0.34
C GLU A 70 16.40 -24.69 -0.97
N HIS A 71 17.15 -24.39 -2.04
CA HIS A 71 16.92 -25.03 -3.35
C HIS A 71 17.69 -26.32 -3.59
N VAL A 72 18.68 -26.65 -2.75
CA VAL A 72 19.47 -27.88 -2.87
C VAL A 72 19.45 -28.68 -1.58
N THR A 73 19.96 -28.12 -0.48
CA THR A 73 20.18 -28.87 0.76
C THR A 73 18.88 -29.31 1.45
N LEU A 74 17.97 -28.38 1.76
CA LEU A 74 16.74 -28.67 2.50
C LEU A 74 15.74 -29.51 1.67
N ILE A 75 15.77 -29.33 0.34
CA ILE A 75 14.98 -30.14 -0.59
C ILE A 75 15.66 -31.49 -0.90
N ASN A 76 16.92 -31.71 -0.49
CA ASN A 76 17.68 -32.94 -0.72
C ASN A 76 17.90 -33.24 -2.22
N HIS A 77 18.27 -32.21 -2.98
CA HIS A 77 18.72 -32.35 -4.37
C HIS A 77 20.23 -32.62 -4.43
N PRO A 78 20.72 -33.24 -5.53
CA PRO A 78 22.12 -33.59 -5.66
C PRO A 78 23.02 -32.37 -5.77
N VAL A 79 24.27 -32.53 -5.33
CA VAL A 79 25.35 -31.53 -5.41
C VAL A 79 25.58 -31.05 -6.86
N GLU A 80 25.32 -31.90 -7.86
CA GLU A 80 25.44 -31.51 -9.27
C GLU A 80 24.46 -30.38 -9.65
N LYS A 81 23.30 -30.29 -9.00
CA LYS A 81 22.39 -29.16 -9.17
C LYS A 81 23.01 -27.86 -8.64
N ALA A 82 23.66 -27.90 -7.48
CA ALA A 82 24.36 -26.74 -6.93
C ALA A 82 25.46 -26.22 -7.86
N LYS A 83 26.27 -27.12 -8.44
CA LYS A 83 27.29 -26.74 -9.43
C LYS A 83 26.69 -26.05 -10.66
N GLN A 84 25.58 -26.58 -11.17
CA GLN A 84 24.86 -25.99 -12.31
C GLN A 84 24.33 -24.60 -12.00
N LEU A 85 23.74 -24.40 -10.82
CA LEU A 85 23.23 -23.10 -10.39
C LEU A 85 24.35 -22.05 -10.27
N ILE A 86 25.49 -22.43 -9.67
CA ILE A 86 26.67 -21.55 -9.56
C ILE A 86 27.21 -21.21 -10.95
N HIS A 87 27.36 -22.21 -11.83
CA HIS A 87 27.86 -21.98 -13.19
C HIS A 87 26.94 -21.04 -13.99
N ALA A 88 25.63 -21.25 -13.93
CA ALA A 88 24.66 -20.38 -14.60
C ALA A 88 24.68 -18.94 -14.06
N ALA A 89 24.85 -18.77 -12.74
CA ALA A 89 25.02 -17.47 -12.12
C ALA A 89 26.29 -16.76 -12.58
N ILE A 90 27.41 -17.47 -12.74
CA ILE A 90 28.65 -16.94 -13.30
C ILE A 90 28.41 -16.43 -14.74
N GLN A 91 27.77 -17.22 -15.61
CA GLN A 91 27.56 -16.78 -16.99
C GLN A 91 26.66 -15.53 -17.06
N LYS A 92 25.63 -15.45 -16.21
CA LYS A 92 24.81 -14.24 -16.09
C LYS A 92 25.60 -13.03 -15.57
N ALA A 93 26.42 -13.24 -14.53
CA ALA A 93 27.20 -12.18 -13.91
C ALA A 93 28.18 -11.54 -14.91
N LYS A 94 28.78 -12.32 -15.83
CA LYS A 94 29.67 -11.77 -16.90
C LYS A 94 29.01 -10.77 -17.81
N GLN A 95 27.70 -10.90 -18.03
CA GLN A 95 26.94 -10.03 -18.93
C GLN A 95 26.30 -8.85 -18.19
N THR A 96 26.15 -8.94 -16.87
CA THR A 96 25.40 -7.98 -16.06
C THR A 96 26.23 -6.73 -15.79
N LYS A 97 25.63 -5.54 -16.00
CA LYS A 97 26.25 -4.27 -15.60
C LYS A 97 26.08 -4.07 -14.09
N PRO A 98 27.10 -3.58 -13.37
CA PRO A 98 26.99 -3.31 -11.94
C PRO A 98 25.92 -2.23 -11.68
N VAL A 99 25.22 -2.36 -10.56
CA VAL A 99 24.33 -1.31 -10.04
C VAL A 99 25.21 -0.26 -9.37
N LYS A 100 25.12 0.97 -9.87
CA LYS A 100 25.82 2.11 -9.28
C LYS A 100 25.10 2.56 -8.01
N ILE A 101 25.86 3.05 -7.02
CA ILE A 101 25.30 3.76 -5.89
C ILE A 101 24.89 5.15 -6.39
N LYS A 102 23.67 5.56 -6.05
CA LYS A 102 23.17 6.91 -6.32
C LYS A 102 23.17 7.68 -5.02
N THR A 103 23.62 8.92 -5.10
CA THR A 103 23.71 9.81 -3.95
C THR A 103 22.86 11.04 -4.23
N PHE A 104 21.96 11.36 -3.31
CA PHE A 104 21.06 12.51 -3.37
C PHE A 104 21.39 13.45 -2.21
N ASP A 105 21.57 14.73 -2.48
CA ASP A 105 21.84 15.73 -1.43
C ASP A 105 20.55 16.11 -0.72
N ILE A 106 20.56 16.11 0.62
CA ILE A 106 19.43 16.55 1.43
C ILE A 106 19.57 18.05 1.69
N LYS A 107 19.10 18.86 0.73
CA LYS A 107 19.20 20.33 0.78
C LYS A 107 18.23 20.96 1.78
N SER A 108 17.02 20.42 1.87
CA SER A 108 16.00 20.89 2.79
C SER A 108 15.88 19.97 3.99
N LYS A 109 15.98 20.55 5.19
CA LYS A 109 15.86 19.84 6.48
C LYS A 109 14.45 19.99 7.09
N SER A 110 13.47 20.40 6.29
CA SER A 110 12.07 20.56 6.69
C SER A 110 11.19 19.40 6.19
N ALA A 111 9.98 19.30 6.74
CA ALA A 111 9.00 18.29 6.35
C ALA A 111 7.66 18.92 5.96
N LEU A 112 7.03 18.37 4.92
CA LEU A 112 5.62 18.59 4.63
C LEU A 112 4.79 17.45 5.21
N VAL A 113 3.77 17.77 6.00
CA VAL A 113 2.75 16.83 6.46
C VAL A 113 1.42 17.16 5.78
N ILE A 114 0.83 16.18 5.11
CA ILE A 114 -0.44 16.32 4.38
C ILE A 114 -1.56 15.64 5.14
N GLY A 115 -2.48 16.42 5.70
CA GLY A 115 -3.63 15.94 6.47
C GLY A 115 -3.50 16.26 7.97
N GLY A 116 -4.50 16.95 8.51
CA GLY A 116 -4.60 17.42 9.89
C GLY A 116 -5.45 16.53 10.81
N GLY A 117 -5.54 15.23 10.50
CA GLY A 117 -6.12 14.23 11.42
C GLY A 117 -5.16 13.85 12.55
N VAL A 118 -5.58 12.93 13.44
CA VAL A 118 -4.75 12.47 14.57
C VAL A 118 -3.34 12.00 14.16
N ALA A 119 -3.20 11.38 12.98
CA ALA A 119 -1.92 10.97 12.43
C ALA A 119 -1.01 12.18 12.13
N GLY A 120 -1.50 13.13 11.34
CA GLY A 120 -0.70 14.27 10.90
C GLY A 120 -0.40 15.26 12.02
N ILE A 121 -1.32 15.43 12.98
CA ILE A 121 -1.06 16.21 14.20
C ILE A 121 0.10 15.59 15.00
N GLU A 122 0.09 14.27 15.21
CA GLU A 122 1.18 13.57 15.91
C GLU A 122 2.49 13.67 15.11
N VAL A 123 2.48 13.42 13.81
CA VAL A 123 3.68 13.53 12.96
C VAL A 123 4.26 14.94 13.05
N ALA A 124 3.45 15.97 12.81
CA ALA A 124 3.89 17.35 12.81
C ALA A 124 4.45 17.75 14.18
N SER A 125 3.77 17.39 15.26
CA SER A 125 4.21 17.72 16.62
C SER A 125 5.53 17.03 16.99
N GLN A 126 5.69 15.73 16.68
CA GLN A 126 6.91 14.99 17.06
C GLN A 126 8.12 15.39 16.22
N LEU A 127 7.94 15.70 14.92
CA LEU A 127 9.00 16.26 14.08
C LEU A 127 9.43 17.63 14.58
N ALA A 128 8.46 18.50 14.87
CA ALA A 128 8.69 19.83 15.41
C ALA A 128 9.47 19.81 16.73
N LYS A 129 9.07 18.96 17.68
CA LYS A 129 9.78 18.71 18.95
C LYS A 129 11.22 18.23 18.75
N SER A 130 11.47 17.55 17.63
CA SER A 130 12.80 17.06 17.26
C SER A 130 13.65 18.09 16.51
N GLY A 131 13.18 19.35 16.41
CA GLY A 131 13.88 20.46 15.76
C GLY A 131 13.69 20.55 14.25
N VAL A 132 12.81 19.75 13.65
CA VAL A 132 12.51 19.80 12.21
C VAL A 132 11.46 20.88 11.94
N PRO A 133 11.71 21.87 11.06
CA PRO A 133 10.66 22.78 10.61
C PRO A 133 9.58 22.02 9.85
N VAL A 134 8.31 22.22 10.20
CA VAL A 134 7.19 21.49 9.60
C VAL A 134 6.23 22.46 8.93
N THR A 135 5.80 22.11 7.72
CA THR A 135 4.58 22.64 7.12
C THR A 135 3.49 21.58 7.19
N LEU A 136 2.39 21.87 7.88
CA LEU A 136 1.20 21.03 7.93
C LEU A 136 0.12 21.64 7.04
N ILE A 137 -0.37 20.88 6.05
CA ILE A 137 -1.51 21.29 5.22
C ILE A 137 -2.74 20.44 5.56
N GLU A 138 -3.90 21.08 5.67
CA GLU A 138 -5.19 20.45 5.93
C GLU A 138 -6.21 20.94 4.89
N LYS A 139 -6.91 19.98 4.27
CA LYS A 139 -7.87 20.24 3.19
C LYS A 139 -9.09 21.02 3.68
N THR A 140 -9.52 20.77 4.91
CA THR A 140 -10.67 21.43 5.53
C THR A 140 -10.25 22.68 6.33
N PRO A 141 -11.19 23.49 6.83
CA PRO A 141 -10.85 24.65 7.66
C PRO A 141 -10.39 24.28 9.09
N PHE A 142 -10.40 23.01 9.47
CA PHE A 142 -10.23 22.56 10.85
C PHE A 142 -9.36 21.31 10.96
N LEU A 143 -8.55 21.23 12.02
CA LEU A 143 -7.89 19.99 12.42
C LEU A 143 -8.88 19.01 13.04
N GLY A 144 -8.53 17.72 12.98
CA GLY A 144 -9.21 16.65 13.70
C GLY A 144 -9.63 15.45 12.85
N GLY A 145 -9.85 15.68 11.55
CA GLY A 145 -10.24 14.63 10.59
C GLY A 145 -11.45 13.81 11.05
N THR A 146 -11.43 12.51 10.74
CA THR A 146 -12.49 11.55 11.09
C THR A 146 -12.82 11.53 12.59
N VAL A 147 -11.81 11.66 13.46
CA VAL A 147 -11.99 11.57 14.92
C VAL A 147 -12.85 12.72 15.45
N ALA A 148 -12.71 13.94 14.90
CA ALA A 148 -13.53 15.08 15.29
C ALA A 148 -15.01 14.95 14.89
N LYS A 149 -15.36 14.01 14.00
CA LYS A 149 -16.74 13.77 13.58
C LYS A 149 -17.51 12.82 14.51
N LEU A 150 -16.80 11.97 15.25
CA LEU A 150 -17.34 10.99 16.19
C LEU A 150 -17.77 11.68 17.49
N ASP A 151 -18.74 11.13 18.21
CA ASP A 151 -19.03 11.54 19.60
C ASP A 151 -18.05 10.83 20.55
N ARG A 152 -17.92 9.51 20.38
CA ARG A 152 -17.12 8.65 21.25
C ARG A 152 -16.19 7.72 20.48
N LEU A 153 -15.08 7.38 21.13
CA LEU A 153 -14.11 6.39 20.66
C LEU A 153 -14.34 5.05 21.35
N TYR A 154 -14.18 3.98 20.57
CA TYR A 154 -14.13 2.62 21.10
C TYR A 154 -12.77 2.33 21.76
N PRO A 155 -12.68 1.31 22.64
CA PRO A 155 -13.78 0.48 23.14
C PRO A 155 -14.48 1.06 24.37
N GLU A 156 -13.86 1.99 25.09
CA GLU A 156 -14.38 2.48 26.37
C GLU A 156 -15.59 3.43 26.22
N GLY A 157 -15.74 4.07 25.05
CA GLY A 157 -16.74 5.13 24.84
C GLY A 157 -16.24 6.50 25.30
N THR A 158 -14.93 6.73 25.28
CA THR A 158 -14.31 8.01 25.66
C THR A 158 -14.71 9.11 24.67
N PRO A 159 -15.11 10.32 25.12
CA PRO A 159 -15.36 11.44 24.21
C PRO A 159 -14.15 11.73 23.31
N TYR A 160 -14.38 12.00 22.03
CA TYR A 160 -13.27 12.22 21.08
C TYR A 160 -12.31 13.34 21.53
N SER A 161 -12.84 14.36 22.21
CA SER A 161 -12.10 15.53 22.69
C SER A 161 -11.00 15.15 23.67
N HIS A 162 -11.18 14.11 24.50
CA HIS A 162 -10.17 13.64 25.46
C HIS A 162 -8.95 13.04 24.78
N THR A 163 -9.06 12.62 23.51
CA THR A 163 -7.93 12.13 22.72
C THR A 163 -7.42 13.19 21.76
N LEU A 164 -8.31 13.91 21.08
CA LEU A 164 -7.93 14.84 20.03
C LEU A 164 -7.38 16.17 20.58
N MET A 165 -8.03 16.76 21.59
CA MET A 165 -7.61 18.07 22.11
C MET A 165 -6.21 18.06 22.72
N PRO A 166 -5.79 17.03 23.48
CA PRO A 166 -4.40 16.96 23.94
C PRO A 166 -3.37 16.97 22.81
N LEU A 167 -3.65 16.29 21.69
CA LEU A 167 -2.77 16.28 20.53
C LEU A 167 -2.73 17.65 19.83
N ILE A 168 -3.88 18.31 19.69
CA ILE A 168 -3.97 19.66 19.12
C ILE A 168 -3.22 20.65 20.00
N ASN A 169 -3.47 20.66 21.31
CA ASN A 169 -2.78 21.55 22.25
C ASN A 169 -1.26 21.32 22.19
N GLN A 170 -0.82 20.06 22.09
CA GLN A 170 0.59 19.75 21.93
C GLN A 170 1.17 20.34 20.63
N LEU A 171 0.46 20.25 19.51
CA LEU A 171 0.86 20.87 18.26
C LEU A 171 0.89 22.40 18.36
N GLU A 172 -0.08 23.00 19.04
CA GLU A 172 -0.19 24.45 19.18
C GLU A 172 1.03 25.08 19.84
N THR A 173 1.61 24.39 20.84
CA THR A 173 2.84 24.82 21.52
C THR A 173 4.10 24.78 20.66
N GLN A 174 4.02 24.32 19.41
CA GLN A 174 5.17 24.22 18.50
C GLN A 174 5.24 25.42 17.55
N ASP A 175 6.21 26.31 17.78
CA ASP A 175 6.41 27.54 16.99
C ASP A 175 7.00 27.28 15.59
N ASN A 176 7.65 26.14 15.39
CA ASN A 176 8.24 25.72 14.11
C ASN A 176 7.29 24.90 13.23
N VAL A 177 5.98 24.96 13.49
CA VAL A 177 4.94 24.36 12.64
C VAL A 177 4.11 25.44 11.96
N VAL A 178 4.30 25.61 10.66
CA VAL A 178 3.44 26.44 9.81
C VAL A 178 2.23 25.62 9.38
N ARG A 179 1.02 26.18 9.53
CA ARG A 179 -0.24 25.46 9.34
C ARG A 179 -1.05 26.15 8.26
N PHE A 180 -1.40 25.41 7.20
CA PHE A 180 -2.25 25.89 6.12
C PHE A 180 -3.57 25.10 6.10
N PHE A 181 -4.68 25.81 6.29
CA PHE A 181 -6.04 25.27 6.20
C PHE A 181 -6.62 25.49 4.83
N ASN A 182 -7.70 24.79 4.49
CA ASN A 182 -8.33 24.89 3.17
C ASN A 182 -7.32 24.66 2.03
N THR A 183 -6.29 23.84 2.28
CA THR A 183 -5.10 23.78 1.43
C THR A 183 -4.90 22.38 0.89
N GLU A 184 -4.73 22.30 -0.42
CA GLU A 184 -4.41 21.06 -1.12
C GLU A 184 -3.08 21.17 -1.85
N LEU A 185 -2.39 20.04 -1.93
CA LEU A 185 -1.30 19.86 -2.87
C LEU A 185 -1.84 19.93 -4.30
N THR A 186 -1.10 20.60 -5.21
CA THR A 186 -1.40 20.59 -6.65
C THR A 186 -0.34 19.86 -7.45
N ASN A 187 0.94 20.09 -7.13
CA ASN A 187 2.06 19.53 -7.87
C ASN A 187 3.32 19.42 -7.00
N VAL A 188 4.14 18.39 -7.26
CA VAL A 188 5.44 18.19 -6.61
C VAL A 188 6.52 18.00 -7.67
N LYS A 189 7.58 18.79 -7.56
CA LYS A 189 8.82 18.65 -8.34
C LYS A 189 9.99 18.37 -7.39
N GLY A 190 11.07 17.84 -7.93
CA GLY A 190 12.28 17.50 -7.17
C GLY A 190 12.24 16.10 -6.55
N HIS A 191 13.18 15.86 -5.64
CA HIS A 191 13.50 14.54 -5.10
C HIS A 191 13.60 14.53 -3.59
N VAL A 192 13.86 13.34 -3.05
CA VAL A 192 14.17 13.12 -1.64
C VAL A 192 15.21 14.14 -1.18
N GLY A 193 14.85 14.98 -0.21
CA GLY A 193 15.73 16.03 0.31
C GLY A 193 15.68 17.38 -0.42
N ASP A 194 15.03 17.50 -1.57
CA ASP A 194 14.97 18.73 -2.39
C ASP A 194 13.64 18.82 -3.15
N TYR A 195 12.52 18.91 -2.43
CA TYR A 195 11.20 19.08 -3.01
C TYR A 195 10.81 20.54 -3.17
N ARG A 196 10.21 20.86 -4.33
CA ARG A 196 9.41 22.08 -4.54
C ARG A 196 7.95 21.71 -4.74
N ILE A 197 7.09 22.31 -3.94
CA ILE A 197 5.73 21.84 -3.75
C ILE A 197 4.78 23.01 -3.96
N ASN A 198 3.88 22.89 -4.94
CA ASN A 198 2.86 23.90 -5.21
C ASN A 198 1.58 23.57 -4.46
N LEU A 199 1.12 24.51 -3.65
CA LEU A 199 -0.09 24.44 -2.84
C LEU A 199 -1.16 25.37 -3.39
N LYS A 200 -2.42 24.94 -3.30
CA LYS A 200 -3.59 25.76 -3.56
C LYS A 200 -4.35 25.97 -2.26
N ILE A 201 -4.46 27.22 -1.84
CA ILE A 201 -5.10 27.64 -0.60
C ILE A 201 -6.46 28.23 -0.96
N ALA A 202 -7.53 27.51 -0.67
CA ALA A 202 -8.89 27.97 -0.88
C ALA A 202 -9.32 28.98 0.22
N PRO A 203 -10.29 29.85 -0.08
CA PRO A 203 -10.81 30.82 0.89
C PRO A 203 -11.39 30.17 2.15
N ARG A 204 -11.13 30.76 3.32
CA ARG A 204 -11.83 30.44 4.57
C ARG A 204 -13.08 31.32 4.71
N GLY A 205 -13.03 32.54 4.18
CA GLY A 205 -14.08 33.55 4.24
C GLY A 205 -14.16 34.30 5.57
N VAL A 206 -13.63 33.77 6.67
CA VAL A 206 -13.58 34.42 7.99
C VAL A 206 -12.13 34.74 8.32
N LEU A 207 -11.76 36.02 8.30
CA LEU A 207 -10.37 36.49 8.45
C LEU A 207 -10.04 36.86 9.90
N GLU A 208 -10.98 37.48 10.61
CA GLU A 208 -10.83 37.88 12.02
C GLU A 208 -12.08 37.42 12.78
N CYS A 209 -11.91 36.55 13.76
CA CYS A 209 -13.00 35.90 14.48
C CYS A 209 -12.81 35.98 15.99
N ILE A 210 -13.85 36.38 16.71
CA ILE A 210 -13.91 36.39 18.18
C ILE A 210 -14.86 35.32 18.76
N ASN A 211 -15.24 34.35 17.92
CA ASN A 211 -16.07 33.19 18.28
C ASN A 211 -17.43 33.52 18.95
N CYS A 212 -18.10 34.61 18.54
CA CYS A 212 -19.35 35.08 19.18
C CYS A 212 -20.66 34.43 18.68
N GLY A 213 -20.64 33.63 17.61
CA GLY A 213 -21.83 32.91 17.10
C GLY A 213 -22.84 33.72 16.27
N LYS A 214 -22.89 35.05 16.37
CA LYS A 214 -23.89 35.92 15.70
C LYS A 214 -24.08 35.69 14.20
N CYS A 215 -23.01 35.28 13.50
CA CYS A 215 -23.05 35.05 12.05
C CYS A 215 -23.87 33.80 11.67
N VAL A 216 -23.98 32.81 12.55
CA VAL A 216 -24.79 31.61 12.35
C VAL A 216 -26.27 31.96 12.44
N ASP A 217 -26.65 32.79 13.41
CA ASP A 217 -28.05 33.17 13.68
C ASP A 217 -28.72 33.83 12.48
N VAL A 218 -27.95 34.57 11.67
CA VAL A 218 -28.45 35.31 10.49
C VAL A 218 -28.29 34.55 9.17
N CYS A 219 -27.63 33.38 9.16
CA CYS A 219 -27.38 32.65 7.93
C CYS A 219 -28.66 31.92 7.46
N PRO A 220 -29.17 32.21 6.25
CA PRO A 220 -30.41 31.61 5.76
C PRO A 220 -30.22 30.19 5.20
N VAL A 221 -28.98 29.76 4.98
CA VAL A 221 -28.67 28.47 4.32
C VAL A 221 -28.57 27.36 5.36
N GLU A 222 -29.25 26.25 5.12
CA GLU A 222 -29.15 25.03 5.91
C GLU A 222 -28.40 23.94 5.13
N VAL A 223 -27.50 23.24 5.83
CA VAL A 223 -26.68 22.16 5.29
C VAL A 223 -26.85 20.95 6.18
N ASN A 224 -27.23 19.81 5.59
CA ASN A 224 -27.23 18.53 6.28
C ASN A 224 -25.80 17.96 6.30
N ASP A 225 -25.20 17.93 7.47
CA ASP A 225 -23.89 17.36 7.73
C ASP A 225 -24.09 16.07 8.52
N ASP A 226 -24.18 14.94 7.83
CA ASP A 226 -24.37 13.59 8.41
C ASP A 226 -25.41 13.58 9.56
N GLY A 227 -26.62 14.09 9.29
CA GLY A 227 -27.75 14.10 10.24
C GLY A 227 -27.78 15.31 11.19
N LYS A 228 -26.75 16.16 11.17
CA LYS A 228 -26.73 17.45 11.87
C LYS A 228 -27.05 18.57 10.90
N ILE A 229 -28.16 19.27 11.13
CA ILE A 229 -28.46 20.51 10.39
C ILE A 229 -27.56 21.63 10.92
N ARG A 230 -26.71 22.18 10.05
CA ARG A 230 -25.86 23.35 10.33
C ARG A 230 -26.12 24.45 9.32
N LYS A 231 -25.52 25.62 9.53
CA LYS A 231 -25.52 26.72 8.56
C LYS A 231 -24.30 26.65 7.62
N ALA A 232 -24.33 27.43 6.53
CA ALA A 232 -23.19 27.53 5.61
C ALA A 232 -21.94 28.15 6.26
N ILE A 233 -22.12 29.17 7.14
CA ILE A 233 -21.07 29.58 8.08
C ILE A 233 -21.18 28.72 9.33
N TYR A 234 -20.08 28.09 9.74
CA TYR A 234 -20.10 27.06 10.77
C TYR A 234 -18.82 27.03 11.60
N TYR A 235 -18.92 26.36 12.75
CA TYR A 235 -17.83 26.17 13.69
C TYR A 235 -17.74 24.70 14.08
N VAL A 236 -16.51 24.22 14.20
CA VAL A 236 -16.18 22.92 14.75
C VAL A 236 -15.31 23.18 15.98
N PRO A 237 -15.62 22.61 17.15
CA PRO A 237 -14.89 22.86 18.40
C PRO A 237 -13.54 22.14 18.42
N THR A 238 -12.69 22.51 17.47
CA THR A 238 -11.31 22.06 17.31
C THR A 238 -10.45 23.28 16.97
N TYR A 239 -9.38 23.10 16.19
CA TYR A 239 -8.46 24.17 15.85
C TYR A 239 -8.49 24.48 14.34
N PRO A 240 -8.43 25.75 13.92
CA PRO A 240 -8.42 26.97 14.74
C PRO A 240 -9.78 27.22 15.41
N ASP A 241 -9.76 27.89 16.57
CA ASP A 241 -10.96 28.32 17.29
C ASP A 241 -11.64 29.51 16.59
N ALA A 242 -12.16 29.27 15.39
CA ALA A 242 -12.76 30.29 14.54
C ALA A 242 -13.82 29.71 13.61
N TYR A 243 -14.83 30.49 13.26
CA TYR A 243 -15.80 30.11 12.22
C TYR A 243 -15.13 29.99 10.84
N ALA A 244 -15.78 29.24 9.94
CA ALA A 244 -15.41 29.11 8.53
C ALA A 244 -16.67 29.08 7.65
N ILE A 245 -16.51 29.36 6.36
CA ILE A 245 -17.60 29.33 5.38
C ILE A 245 -17.46 28.10 4.49
N ASP A 246 -18.52 27.32 4.40
CA ASP A 246 -18.74 26.31 3.38
C ASP A 246 -19.18 27.02 2.09
N PHE A 247 -18.21 27.29 1.20
CA PHE A 247 -18.46 28.02 -0.04
C PHE A 247 -19.23 27.22 -1.09
N ASP A 248 -19.31 25.89 -0.95
CA ASP A 248 -20.13 25.07 -1.85
C ASP A 248 -21.63 25.23 -1.53
N ALA A 249 -21.98 25.52 -0.27
CA ALA A 249 -23.35 25.80 0.16
C ALA A 249 -23.70 27.30 0.21
N CYS A 250 -22.73 28.18 0.45
CA CYS A 250 -22.97 29.60 0.70
C CYS A 250 -23.56 30.34 -0.52
N THR A 251 -24.71 31.01 -0.33
CA THR A 251 -25.35 31.85 -1.37
C THR A 251 -24.73 33.24 -1.53
N ARG A 252 -23.72 33.58 -0.73
CA ARG A 252 -23.07 34.89 -0.69
C ARG A 252 -24.00 36.08 -0.44
N CYS A 253 -25.08 35.88 0.33
CA CYS A 253 -26.08 36.93 0.62
C CYS A 253 -25.56 38.13 1.44
N GLY A 254 -24.46 37.97 2.19
CA GLY A 254 -23.82 39.06 2.94
C GLY A 254 -24.39 39.33 4.35
N GLU A 255 -25.43 38.63 4.80
CA GLU A 255 -26.02 38.87 6.14
C GLU A 255 -25.01 38.65 7.28
N CYS A 256 -24.19 37.61 7.18
CA CYS A 256 -23.12 37.36 8.16
C CYS A 256 -22.07 38.49 8.20
N VAL A 257 -21.81 39.16 7.07
CA VAL A 257 -20.84 40.27 6.98
C VAL A 257 -21.36 41.50 7.74
N LYS A 258 -22.66 41.80 7.63
CA LYS A 258 -23.29 42.98 8.27
C LYS A 258 -23.22 42.94 9.80
N ILE A 259 -23.32 41.75 10.39
CA ILE A 259 -23.41 41.58 11.84
C ILE A 259 -22.07 41.20 12.51
N CYS A 260 -21.06 40.79 11.74
CA CYS A 260 -19.80 40.31 12.29
C CYS A 260 -19.00 41.46 12.91
N PRO A 261 -18.62 41.39 14.21
CA PRO A 261 -17.76 42.39 14.84
C PRO A 261 -16.28 42.26 14.43
N GLY A 262 -15.90 41.16 13.78
CA GLY A 262 -14.57 40.95 13.20
C GLY A 262 -14.59 41.20 11.70
N LYS A 263 -14.01 40.28 10.92
CA LYS A 263 -13.89 40.43 9.46
C LYS A 263 -14.26 39.16 8.70
N ILE A 264 -15.26 39.28 7.84
CA ILE A 264 -15.68 38.25 6.88
C ILE A 264 -15.48 38.82 5.47
N ASP A 265 -14.84 38.05 4.58
CA ASP A 265 -14.65 38.38 3.18
C ASP A 265 -15.21 37.26 2.28
N LEU A 266 -16.39 37.49 1.70
CA LEU A 266 -17.04 36.55 0.79
C LEU A 266 -16.39 36.51 -0.60
N ASN A 267 -15.50 37.45 -0.91
CA ASN A 267 -14.79 37.57 -2.18
C ASN A 267 -13.30 37.21 -2.04
N GLU A 268 -12.89 36.62 -0.91
CA GLU A 268 -11.54 36.12 -0.72
C GLU A 268 -11.18 35.19 -1.89
N LYS A 269 -10.01 35.41 -2.49
CA LYS A 269 -9.55 34.66 -3.66
C LYS A 269 -8.66 33.51 -3.24
N THR A 270 -8.74 32.41 -3.99
CA THR A 270 -7.76 31.32 -3.91
C THR A 270 -6.34 31.85 -4.13
N LYS A 271 -5.40 31.37 -3.31
CA LYS A 271 -3.98 31.70 -3.41
C LYS A 271 -3.20 30.47 -3.84
N GLU A 272 -2.13 30.69 -4.59
CA GLU A 272 -1.13 29.66 -4.87
C GLU A 272 0.13 30.00 -4.11
N GLN A 273 0.78 28.97 -3.55
CA GLN A 273 2.01 29.13 -2.80
C GLN A 273 2.96 27.98 -3.11
N GLU A 274 4.23 28.29 -3.37
CA GLU A 274 5.29 27.28 -3.46
C GLU A 274 6.03 27.19 -2.12
N ILE A 275 6.28 25.95 -1.67
CA ILE A 275 7.09 25.66 -0.48
C ILE A 275 8.19 24.67 -0.82
N GLU A 276 9.22 24.61 0.01
CA GLU A 276 10.29 23.63 -0.08
C GLU A 276 10.25 22.64 1.10
N ALA A 277 10.56 21.38 0.83
CA ALA A 277 10.63 20.33 1.85
C ALA A 277 11.69 19.28 1.54
N GLY A 278 12.28 18.68 2.59
CA GLY A 278 13.16 17.52 2.43
C GLY A 278 12.38 16.21 2.37
N THR A 279 11.28 16.13 3.11
CA THR A 279 10.41 14.95 3.13
C THR A 279 8.94 15.32 3.03
N ILE A 280 8.14 14.38 2.54
CA ILE A 280 6.67 14.50 2.46
C ILE A 280 6.07 13.33 3.23
N ILE A 281 5.15 13.61 4.15
CA ILE A 281 4.42 12.61 4.92
C ILE A 281 2.93 12.74 4.60
N VAL A 282 2.34 11.67 4.06
CA VAL A 282 0.92 11.59 3.71
C VAL A 282 0.13 11.00 4.87
N ALA A 283 -0.69 11.83 5.50
CA ALA A 283 -1.53 11.52 6.66
C ALA A 283 -3.00 11.90 6.41
N THR A 284 -3.45 11.75 5.16
CA THR A 284 -4.78 12.16 4.66
C THR A 284 -5.95 11.38 5.25
N GLY A 285 -5.68 10.30 5.98
CA GLY A 285 -6.71 9.51 6.67
C GLY A 285 -7.64 8.78 5.69
N LEU A 286 -8.93 8.73 6.03
CA LEU A 286 -9.96 8.00 5.29
C LEU A 286 -11.26 8.78 5.20
N SER A 287 -12.04 8.45 4.18
CA SER A 287 -13.45 8.83 4.07
C SER A 287 -14.35 7.60 4.17
N TRP A 288 -15.56 7.78 4.70
CA TRP A 288 -16.57 6.72 4.67
C TRP A 288 -16.95 6.39 3.24
N TYR A 289 -17.20 5.11 2.98
CA TYR A 289 -17.79 4.67 1.73
C TYR A 289 -19.22 5.18 1.61
N ASP A 290 -19.57 5.62 0.40
CA ASP A 290 -20.91 6.09 0.07
C ASP A 290 -21.90 4.90 0.00
N VAL A 291 -22.59 4.66 1.12
CA VAL A 291 -23.57 3.58 1.26
C VAL A 291 -24.82 3.74 0.41
N SER A 292 -25.07 4.90 -0.21
CA SER A 292 -26.19 5.04 -1.15
C SER A 292 -26.06 4.12 -2.36
N LYS A 293 -24.82 3.69 -2.67
CA LYS A 293 -24.50 2.73 -3.72
C LYS A 293 -24.92 1.29 -3.39
N VAL A 294 -25.23 1.00 -2.12
CA VAL A 294 -25.71 -0.33 -1.66
C VAL A 294 -27.24 -0.28 -1.62
N GLU A 295 -27.84 -0.28 -2.82
CA GLU A 295 -29.26 -0.01 -3.03
C GLU A 295 -30.19 -0.98 -2.27
N GLU A 296 -29.74 -2.22 -2.08
CA GLU A 296 -30.45 -3.27 -1.36
C GLU A 296 -30.70 -2.93 0.11
N TYR A 297 -29.91 -2.03 0.70
CA TYR A 297 -30.07 -1.61 2.10
C TYR A 297 -30.95 -0.36 2.26
N GLY A 298 -31.37 0.26 1.14
CA GLY A 298 -32.41 1.29 1.17
C GLY A 298 -32.02 2.62 1.81
N TYR A 299 -30.73 2.92 1.98
CA TYR A 299 -30.28 4.23 2.47
C TYR A 299 -30.81 5.37 1.57
N ALA A 300 -31.29 6.46 2.18
CA ALA A 300 -31.99 7.58 1.53
C ALA A 300 -33.34 7.25 0.85
N ARG A 301 -33.72 5.97 0.73
CA ARG A 301 -35.01 5.53 0.18
C ARG A 301 -36.01 5.11 1.27
N LEU A 302 -35.50 4.53 2.35
CA LEU A 302 -36.30 4.05 3.49
C LEU A 302 -36.00 4.91 4.72
N ASP A 303 -37.06 5.44 5.33
CA ASP A 303 -36.95 6.16 6.60
C ASP A 303 -36.50 5.20 7.73
N GLY A 304 -35.61 5.68 8.60
CA GLY A 304 -34.99 4.88 9.67
C GLY A 304 -33.75 4.07 9.26
N VAL A 305 -33.33 4.06 7.98
CA VAL A 305 -32.03 3.53 7.55
C VAL A 305 -30.97 4.65 7.60
N MET A 306 -29.98 4.49 8.46
CA MET A 306 -29.02 5.55 8.82
C MET A 306 -27.57 5.11 8.63
N LYS A 307 -26.69 6.04 8.29
CA LYS A 307 -25.24 5.91 8.45
C LYS A 307 -24.88 5.88 9.92
N THR A 308 -23.69 5.35 10.23
CA THR A 308 -23.13 5.33 11.58
C THR A 308 -23.14 6.72 12.25
N LEU A 309 -22.66 7.77 11.57
CA LEU A 309 -22.60 9.12 12.14
C LEU A 309 -23.98 9.75 12.37
N GLU A 310 -24.92 9.54 11.45
CA GLU A 310 -26.29 10.03 11.58
C GLU A 310 -26.96 9.39 12.80
N PHE A 311 -26.81 8.08 12.96
CA PHE A 311 -27.34 7.33 14.08
C PHE A 311 -26.69 7.77 15.41
N GLU A 312 -25.36 7.83 15.48
CA GLU A 312 -24.62 8.28 16.67
C GLU A 312 -25.08 9.67 17.12
N ARG A 313 -25.22 10.61 16.18
CA ARG A 313 -25.67 11.98 16.48
C ARG A 313 -27.13 12.03 16.92
N ALA A 314 -28.00 11.24 16.31
CA ALA A 314 -29.42 11.18 16.69
C ALA A 314 -29.61 10.59 18.09
N ILE A 315 -28.86 9.52 18.42
CA ILE A 315 -28.83 8.96 19.77
C ILE A 315 -28.24 9.97 20.75
N ALA A 316 -27.07 10.56 20.46
CA ALA A 316 -26.38 11.49 21.37
C ALA A 316 -27.24 12.73 21.68
N SER A 317 -27.89 13.32 20.67
CA SER A 317 -28.81 14.46 20.83
C SER A 317 -30.12 14.12 21.56
N GLY A 318 -30.48 12.83 21.67
CA GLY A 318 -31.76 12.39 22.23
C GLY A 318 -32.95 12.59 21.29
N THR A 319 -32.70 12.77 19.99
CA THR A 319 -33.77 12.86 18.98
C THR A 319 -34.28 11.48 18.57
N LEU A 320 -33.48 10.43 18.76
CA LEU A 320 -33.85 9.05 18.47
C LEU A 320 -33.95 8.21 19.75
N HIS A 321 -35.06 7.49 19.89
CA HIS A 321 -35.37 6.59 21.01
C HIS A 321 -35.80 5.21 20.47
N PRO A 322 -34.87 4.37 19.99
CA PRO A 322 -35.23 3.13 19.31
C PRO A 322 -35.64 2.05 20.30
N LYS A 323 -36.56 1.16 19.93
CA LYS A 323 -36.88 -0.06 20.69
C LYS A 323 -36.20 -1.29 20.10
N LYS A 324 -36.03 -1.32 18.77
CA LYS A 324 -35.33 -2.37 18.03
C LYS A 324 -34.38 -1.78 17.00
N VAL A 325 -33.10 -2.17 17.05
CA VAL A 325 -32.06 -1.69 16.13
C VAL A 325 -31.35 -2.87 15.49
N ALA A 326 -31.19 -2.83 14.17
CA ALA A 326 -30.27 -3.72 13.46
C ALA A 326 -29.02 -2.93 13.01
N ILE A 327 -27.83 -3.44 13.32
CA ILE A 327 -26.56 -2.90 12.85
C ILE A 327 -26.00 -3.87 11.82
N ILE A 328 -25.92 -3.41 10.58
CA ILE A 328 -25.45 -4.21 9.44
C ILE A 328 -23.96 -3.93 9.23
N TYR A 329 -23.13 -4.96 9.38
CA TYR A 329 -21.70 -4.86 9.16
C TYR A 329 -21.35 -5.06 7.69
N CYS A 330 -20.17 -4.58 7.33
CA CYS A 330 -19.65 -4.69 5.97
C CYS A 330 -20.58 -4.05 4.93
N ALA A 331 -21.30 -2.98 5.28
CA ALA A 331 -22.13 -2.25 4.34
C ALA A 331 -21.26 -1.60 3.26
N GLY A 332 -21.20 -2.24 2.09
CA GLY A 332 -20.32 -1.89 0.97
C GLY A 332 -18.87 -2.40 1.10
N SER A 333 -18.52 -3.15 2.14
CA SER A 333 -17.19 -3.77 2.31
C SER A 333 -17.24 -5.28 2.15
N ARG A 334 -16.08 -5.89 1.82
CA ARG A 334 -15.99 -7.32 1.49
C ARG A 334 -17.07 -7.72 0.48
N ASP A 335 -17.24 -6.86 -0.50
CA ASP A 335 -18.25 -6.96 -1.53
C ASP A 335 -17.62 -6.74 -2.90
N SER A 336 -17.68 -7.75 -3.76
CA SER A 336 -17.13 -7.69 -5.11
C SER A 336 -17.80 -6.63 -6.01
N LYS A 337 -19.03 -6.21 -5.70
CA LYS A 337 -19.73 -5.13 -6.42
C LYS A 337 -19.37 -3.73 -5.89
N HIS A 338 -18.75 -3.66 -4.72
CA HIS A 338 -18.36 -2.42 -4.05
C HIS A 338 -16.89 -2.49 -3.63
N LEU A 339 -16.58 -2.43 -2.32
CA LEU A 339 -15.20 -2.53 -1.83
C LEU A 339 -14.84 -4.01 -1.60
N PRO A 340 -13.88 -4.58 -2.37
CA PRO A 340 -13.54 -6.01 -2.28
C PRO A 340 -12.71 -6.37 -1.04
N TYR A 341 -12.45 -5.41 -0.15
CA TYR A 341 -11.60 -5.56 1.03
C TYR A 341 -12.36 -5.31 2.33
N CYS A 342 -11.77 -5.75 3.44
CA CYS A 342 -12.27 -5.45 4.78
C CYS A 342 -11.71 -4.10 5.25
N SER A 343 -12.59 -3.20 5.72
CA SER A 343 -12.16 -1.90 6.23
C SER A 343 -11.74 -1.89 7.70
N LYS A 344 -11.49 -3.07 8.31
CA LYS A 344 -10.90 -3.33 9.64
C LYS A 344 -11.61 -2.76 10.88
N ILE A 345 -12.06 -1.51 10.83
CA ILE A 345 -12.58 -0.71 11.94
C ILE A 345 -14.11 -0.78 12.04
N CYS A 346 -14.83 -1.04 10.93
CA CYS A 346 -16.30 -1.03 10.89
C CYS A 346 -16.94 -1.94 11.94
N CYS A 347 -16.33 -3.10 12.26
CA CYS A 347 -16.83 -3.97 13.32
C CYS A 347 -16.75 -3.32 14.71
N LEU A 348 -15.69 -2.54 14.97
CA LEU A 348 -15.49 -1.87 16.26
C LEU A 348 -16.41 -0.65 16.41
N LEU A 349 -16.63 0.11 15.32
CA LEU A 349 -17.61 1.19 15.31
C LEU A 349 -19.02 0.68 15.54
N GLY A 350 -19.40 -0.44 14.89
CA GLY A 350 -20.70 -1.06 15.13
C GLY A 350 -20.89 -1.55 16.57
N LEU A 351 -19.85 -2.13 17.19
CA LEU A 351 -19.90 -2.51 18.61
C LEU A 351 -20.03 -1.27 19.50
N LYS A 352 -19.35 -0.17 19.15
CA LYS A 352 -19.50 1.10 19.85
C LYS A 352 -20.93 1.64 19.76
N GLU A 353 -21.58 1.58 18.58
CA GLU A 353 -22.99 1.97 18.46
C GLU A 353 -23.92 1.08 19.30
N ALA A 354 -23.71 -0.23 19.28
CA ALA A 354 -24.48 -1.16 20.13
C ALA A 354 -24.31 -0.83 21.62
N LYS A 355 -23.08 -0.52 22.05
CA LYS A 355 -22.78 -0.07 23.41
C LYS A 355 -23.48 1.24 23.74
N LEU A 356 -23.41 2.24 22.85
CA LEU A 356 -24.05 3.53 23.03
C LEU A 356 -25.56 3.37 23.26
N VAL A 357 -26.21 2.52 22.46
CA VAL A 357 -27.63 2.18 22.62
C VAL A 357 -27.88 1.49 23.97
N LYS A 358 -27.14 0.43 24.29
CA LYS A 358 -27.35 -0.32 25.54
C LYS A 358 -27.06 0.47 26.81
N ASP A 359 -26.13 1.42 26.77
CA ASP A 359 -25.81 2.27 27.91
C ASP A 359 -26.89 3.35 28.14
N ARG A 360 -27.52 3.85 27.07
CA ARG A 360 -28.57 4.89 27.16
C ARG A 360 -29.98 4.33 27.29
N PHE A 361 -30.25 3.20 26.62
CA PHE A 361 -31.55 2.54 26.52
C PHE A 361 -31.38 1.03 26.74
N PRO A 362 -31.19 0.58 27.99
CA PRO A 362 -30.85 -0.82 28.32
C PRO A 362 -31.82 -1.87 27.74
N ASP A 363 -33.11 -1.51 27.68
CA ASP A 363 -34.20 -2.37 27.22
C ASP A 363 -34.32 -2.48 25.69
N THR A 364 -33.53 -1.72 24.93
CA THR A 364 -33.53 -1.79 23.46
C THR A 364 -33.01 -3.14 22.99
N GLU A 365 -33.74 -3.78 22.08
CA GLU A 365 -33.27 -4.98 21.38
C GLU A 365 -32.29 -4.56 20.29
N VAL A 366 -31.06 -5.09 20.33
CA VAL A 366 -30.01 -4.75 19.37
C VAL A 366 -29.55 -6.02 18.69
N TYR A 367 -29.61 -6.03 17.36
CA TYR A 367 -29.14 -7.10 16.51
C TYR A 367 -27.90 -6.62 15.73
N VAL A 368 -26.78 -7.33 15.87
CA VAL A 368 -25.58 -7.13 15.06
C VAL A 368 -25.52 -8.24 14.03
N ILE A 369 -25.54 -7.88 12.74
CA ILE A 369 -25.51 -8.85 11.65
C ILE A 369 -24.17 -8.74 10.92
N ALA A 370 -23.37 -9.80 10.98
CA ALA A 370 -22.01 -9.82 10.46
C ALA A 370 -21.62 -11.17 9.87
N MET A 371 -20.86 -11.16 8.76
CA MET A 371 -20.26 -12.39 8.21
C MET A 371 -19.24 -13.00 9.17
N ASP A 372 -18.36 -12.15 9.71
CA ASP A 372 -17.36 -12.49 10.71
C ASP A 372 -17.23 -11.32 11.69
N MET A 373 -17.15 -11.63 12.98
CA MET A 373 -16.76 -10.65 13.98
C MET A 373 -15.22 -10.52 14.02
N ARG A 374 -14.73 -9.29 13.87
CA ARG A 374 -13.30 -8.96 13.85
C ARG A 374 -12.93 -8.07 15.05
N SER A 375 -13.14 -8.59 16.25
CA SER A 375 -12.82 -7.98 17.57
C SER A 375 -11.50 -8.53 18.13
N TYR A 376 -10.42 -8.47 17.36
CA TYR A 376 -9.15 -9.11 17.74
C TYR A 376 -8.48 -8.47 18.98
N GLY A 377 -7.71 -9.27 19.71
CA GLY A 377 -6.94 -8.80 20.86
C GLY A 377 -7.84 -8.35 22.03
N THR A 378 -7.53 -7.19 22.60
CA THR A 378 -8.28 -6.65 23.75
C THR A 378 -9.71 -6.21 23.40
N PHE A 379 -10.04 -6.03 22.11
CA PHE A 379 -11.38 -5.65 21.68
C PHE A 379 -12.41 -6.78 21.83
N GLU A 380 -11.97 -8.01 22.05
CA GLU A 380 -12.84 -9.16 22.31
C GLU A 380 -13.66 -8.96 23.61
N TYR A 381 -13.10 -8.23 24.58
CA TYR A 381 -13.81 -7.88 25.80
C TYR A 381 -15.08 -7.07 25.51
N LEU A 382 -15.02 -6.09 24.61
CA LEU A 382 -16.19 -5.28 24.23
C LEU A 382 -17.28 -6.14 23.59
N TYR A 383 -16.90 -7.07 22.71
CA TYR A 383 -17.83 -8.03 22.11
C TYR A 383 -18.53 -8.89 23.18
N ASN A 384 -17.77 -9.48 24.10
CA ASN A 384 -18.32 -10.33 25.16
C ASN A 384 -19.23 -9.54 26.13
N THR A 385 -18.82 -8.35 26.55
CA THR A 385 -19.66 -7.48 27.40
C THR A 385 -20.99 -7.16 26.72
N LEU A 386 -21.01 -6.92 25.41
CA LEU A 386 -22.26 -6.64 24.70
C LEU A 386 -23.16 -7.87 24.57
N ARG A 387 -22.58 -9.05 24.39
CA ARG A 387 -23.33 -10.32 24.47
C ARG A 387 -23.98 -10.52 25.82
N GLU A 388 -23.24 -10.28 26.90
CA GLU A 388 -23.74 -10.35 28.28
C GLU A 388 -24.85 -9.32 28.55
N LYS A 389 -24.78 -8.14 27.91
CA LYS A 389 -25.84 -7.12 27.92
C LYS A 389 -27.04 -7.45 27.03
N GLY A 390 -27.08 -8.63 26.41
CA GLY A 390 -28.21 -9.09 25.59
C GLY A 390 -28.25 -8.53 24.18
N VAL A 391 -27.10 -8.16 23.59
CA VAL A 391 -26.99 -7.89 22.15
C VAL A 391 -26.96 -9.21 21.39
N SER A 392 -27.84 -9.38 20.41
CA SER A 392 -27.91 -10.57 19.57
C SER A 392 -26.95 -10.45 18.39
N PHE A 393 -26.11 -11.47 18.19
CA PHE A 393 -25.17 -11.52 17.07
C PHE A 393 -25.60 -12.60 16.09
N ILE A 394 -25.84 -12.20 14.84
CA ILE A 394 -26.34 -13.07 13.78
C ILE A 394 -25.24 -13.20 12.73
N LYS A 395 -24.86 -14.46 12.43
CA LYS A 395 -23.82 -14.71 11.45
C LYS A 395 -24.41 -14.76 10.05
N GLY A 396 -24.35 -13.64 9.35
CA GLY A 396 -24.93 -13.52 8.02
C GLY A 396 -24.55 -12.23 7.32
N LYS A 397 -24.89 -12.15 6.03
CA LYS A 397 -24.91 -10.91 5.27
C LYS A 397 -26.36 -10.66 4.85
N PRO A 398 -26.99 -9.54 5.29
CA PRO A 398 -28.34 -9.22 4.85
C PRO A 398 -28.43 -9.16 3.33
N SER A 399 -29.50 -9.74 2.80
CA SER A 399 -29.84 -9.74 1.38
C SER A 399 -30.49 -8.42 0.97
N GLU A 400 -31.39 -7.90 1.79
CA GLU A 400 -32.11 -6.65 1.55
C GLU A 400 -32.71 -6.08 2.86
N VAL A 401 -33.04 -4.79 2.81
CA VAL A 401 -33.88 -4.11 3.80
C VAL A 401 -35.15 -3.62 3.09
N LEU A 402 -36.30 -3.95 3.67
CA LEU A 402 -37.61 -3.58 3.15
C LEU A 402 -38.39 -2.76 4.18
N SER A 403 -39.44 -2.07 3.73
CA SER A 403 -40.43 -1.47 4.63
C SER A 403 -41.72 -2.31 4.59
N ARG A 404 -42.23 -2.68 5.78
CA ARG A 404 -43.48 -3.43 5.95
C ARG A 404 -44.25 -2.84 7.12
N ASN A 405 -45.49 -2.39 6.88
CA ASN A 405 -46.37 -1.82 7.90
C ASN A 405 -45.73 -0.66 8.71
N GLY A 406 -44.88 0.16 8.09
CA GLY A 406 -44.19 1.27 8.75
C GLY A 406 -42.99 0.87 9.61
N ARG A 407 -42.55 -0.39 9.55
CA ARG A 407 -41.30 -0.87 10.16
C ARG A 407 -40.31 -1.35 9.11
N LEU A 408 -39.03 -1.38 9.48
CA LEU A 408 -37.98 -1.93 8.63
C LEU A 408 -37.87 -3.44 8.86
N LEU A 409 -37.80 -4.20 7.77
CA LEU A 409 -37.63 -5.65 7.77
C LEU A 409 -36.26 -5.98 7.17
N VAL A 410 -35.37 -6.56 7.98
CA VAL A 410 -34.05 -7.00 7.54
C VAL A 410 -34.10 -8.49 7.22
N ARG A 411 -33.81 -8.87 5.97
CA ARG A 411 -33.76 -10.26 5.54
C ARG A 411 -32.33 -10.78 5.50
N THR A 412 -32.01 -11.76 6.33
CA THR A 412 -30.68 -12.37 6.41
C THR A 412 -30.79 -13.87 6.62
N GLU A 413 -29.74 -14.60 6.28
CA GLU A 413 -29.54 -15.97 6.75
C GLU A 413 -28.74 -15.94 8.05
N ASP A 414 -29.04 -16.84 8.99
CA ASP A 414 -28.15 -17.19 10.08
C ASP A 414 -27.38 -18.47 9.73
N LEU A 415 -26.11 -18.32 9.40
CA LEU A 415 -25.23 -19.40 9.00
C LEU A 415 -24.88 -20.36 10.15
N TYR A 416 -25.23 -20.04 11.40
CA TYR A 416 -25.10 -21.00 12.49
C TYR A 416 -26.26 -21.99 12.54
N THR A 417 -27.48 -21.54 12.21
CA THR A 417 -28.70 -22.37 12.25
C THR A 417 -29.14 -22.84 10.86
N ASN A 418 -28.60 -22.26 9.79
CA ASN A 418 -29.05 -22.39 8.40
C ASN A 418 -30.53 -21.99 8.22
N GLU A 419 -30.98 -20.98 8.98
CA GLU A 419 -32.35 -20.45 8.90
C GLU A 419 -32.38 -19.09 8.20
N LEU A 420 -33.42 -18.86 7.41
CA LEU A 420 -33.74 -17.54 6.88
C LEU A 420 -34.50 -16.75 7.95
N LEU A 421 -33.96 -15.60 8.31
CA LEU A 421 -34.51 -14.69 9.31
C LEU A 421 -35.10 -13.45 8.65
N GLU A 422 -36.30 -13.07 9.09
CA GLU A 422 -36.89 -11.75 8.84
C GLU A 422 -36.96 -10.99 10.18
N ILE A 423 -36.15 -9.94 10.33
CA ILE A 423 -36.02 -9.20 11.60
C ILE A 423 -36.69 -7.85 11.46
N GLU A 424 -37.79 -7.64 12.19
CA GLU A 424 -38.46 -6.33 12.27
C GLU A 424 -37.74 -5.39 13.26
N VAL A 425 -37.37 -4.21 12.78
CA VAL A 425 -36.68 -3.18 13.57
C VAL A 425 -37.23 -1.78 13.30
N ASP A 426 -36.98 -0.86 14.23
CA ASP A 426 -37.32 0.56 14.07
C ASP A 426 -36.24 1.29 13.24
N ASN A 427 -34.97 0.90 13.43
CA ASN A 427 -33.84 1.53 12.76
C ASN A 427 -32.83 0.50 12.26
N VAL A 428 -32.23 0.81 11.11
CA VAL A 428 -31.09 0.07 10.57
C VAL A 428 -29.88 1.00 10.53
N VAL A 429 -28.76 0.56 11.09
CA VAL A 429 -27.48 1.28 11.07
C VAL A 429 -26.53 0.58 10.12
N LEU A 430 -26.09 1.30 9.09
CA LEU A 430 -25.14 0.80 8.12
C LEU A 430 -23.71 1.09 8.58
N SER A 431 -23.03 0.07 9.11
CA SER A 431 -21.61 0.16 9.45
C SER A 431 -20.78 -0.04 8.19
N SER A 432 -20.48 1.09 7.55
CA SER A 432 -19.89 1.12 6.22
C SER A 432 -18.37 1.03 6.19
N GLY A 433 -17.86 0.76 4.99
CA GLY A 433 -16.43 0.73 4.72
C GLY A 433 -15.76 2.09 4.68
N PHE A 434 -14.47 2.06 4.38
CA PHE A 434 -13.63 3.24 4.22
C PHE A 434 -12.84 3.20 2.90
N VAL A 435 -12.64 4.40 2.33
CA VAL A 435 -11.86 4.65 1.11
C VAL A 435 -10.77 5.69 1.41
N ALA A 436 -9.66 5.63 0.68
CA ALA A 436 -8.56 6.58 0.82
C ALA A 436 -8.76 7.83 -0.06
N ASP A 437 -7.97 8.87 0.20
CA ASP A 437 -7.83 10.00 -0.73
C ASP A 437 -6.84 9.65 -1.84
N THR A 438 -7.35 9.10 -2.94
CA THR A 438 -6.53 8.71 -4.10
C THR A 438 -5.90 9.92 -4.81
N SER A 439 -6.54 11.09 -4.74
CA SER A 439 -6.10 12.29 -5.46
C SER A 439 -4.74 12.80 -5.00
N THR A 440 -4.44 12.71 -3.69
CA THR A 440 -3.15 13.09 -3.13
C THR A 440 -2.05 12.15 -3.61
N PHE A 441 -2.30 10.83 -3.62
CA PHE A 441 -1.33 9.86 -4.10
C PHE A 441 -1.05 10.00 -5.60
N ASP A 442 -2.07 10.26 -6.41
CA ASP A 442 -1.92 10.51 -7.86
C ASP A 442 -1.02 11.73 -8.12
N LYS A 443 -1.23 12.84 -7.40
CA LYS A 443 -0.39 14.05 -7.50
C LYS A 443 1.07 13.79 -7.09
N LEU A 444 1.29 12.87 -6.16
CA LEU A 444 2.63 12.43 -5.74
C LEU A 444 3.23 11.36 -6.66
N LYS A 445 2.46 10.88 -7.67
CA LYS A 445 2.81 9.77 -8.56
C LYS A 445 3.06 8.47 -7.81
N ILE A 446 2.38 8.28 -6.68
CA ILE A 446 2.42 7.05 -5.90
C ILE A 446 1.36 6.11 -6.43
N LYS A 447 1.78 4.89 -6.75
CA LYS A 447 0.84 3.88 -7.21
C LYS A 447 0.02 3.31 -6.06
N LEU A 448 -1.27 3.12 -6.32
CA LEU A 448 -2.21 2.41 -5.45
C LEU A 448 -2.43 0.95 -5.89
N ASP A 449 -2.78 0.11 -4.92
CA ASP A 449 -3.38 -1.22 -5.08
C ASP A 449 -4.79 -1.20 -4.44
N GLY A 450 -5.80 -1.28 -5.30
CA GLY A 450 -7.13 -0.76 -4.94
C GLY A 450 -7.06 0.73 -4.64
N ASP A 451 -7.53 1.13 -3.45
CA ASP A 451 -7.54 2.52 -3.01
C ASP A 451 -6.28 2.91 -2.22
N PHE A 452 -5.42 1.96 -1.85
CA PHE A 452 -4.34 2.18 -0.87
C PHE A 452 -2.95 2.13 -1.49
N PRO A 453 -1.97 2.89 -0.97
CA PRO A 453 -0.63 2.94 -1.54
C PRO A 453 0.11 1.61 -1.36
N VAL A 454 0.88 1.22 -2.38
CA VAL A 454 1.79 0.08 -2.28
C VAL A 454 3.04 0.52 -1.52
N LEU A 455 3.22 -0.01 -0.32
CA LEU A 455 4.41 0.26 0.50
C LEU A 455 5.66 -0.37 -0.13
N PHE A 456 6.76 0.37 -0.10
CA PHE A 456 8.06 -0.10 -0.53
C PHE A 456 8.83 -0.62 0.69
N GLU A 457 9.10 -1.93 0.74
CA GLU A 457 9.99 -2.50 1.75
C GLU A 457 11.45 -2.23 1.34
N ASN A 458 11.98 -1.06 1.72
CA ASN A 458 13.42 -0.80 1.66
C ASN A 458 14.06 -1.09 3.01
N ALA A 459 14.96 -2.07 3.06
CA ALA A 459 15.69 -2.41 4.28
C ALA A 459 16.51 -1.24 4.86
N ALA A 460 16.86 -0.23 4.05
CA ALA A 460 17.62 0.94 4.50
C ALA A 460 16.80 2.03 5.22
N LEU A 461 15.47 2.08 5.02
CA LEU A 461 14.62 3.21 5.45
C LEU A 461 13.32 2.81 6.17
N GLY A 462 12.96 1.52 6.18
CA GLY A 462 11.91 0.95 7.02
C GLY A 462 10.57 0.69 6.32
N ASN A 463 9.60 0.20 7.09
CA ASN A 463 8.35 -0.41 6.59
C ASN A 463 7.21 0.57 6.26
N THR A 464 7.42 1.89 6.37
CA THR A 464 6.41 2.94 6.09
C THR A 464 6.83 3.87 4.95
N GLU A 465 7.79 3.45 4.14
CA GLU A 465 8.33 4.23 3.03
C GLU A 465 7.53 3.97 1.74
N LEU A 466 7.24 5.06 1.05
CA LEU A 466 6.86 5.10 -0.36
C LEU A 466 8.07 5.56 -1.20
N PRO A 467 8.07 5.29 -2.51
CA PRO A 467 9.12 5.78 -3.39
C PRO A 467 9.44 7.26 -3.20
N ARG A 468 10.71 7.63 -3.38
CA ARG A 468 11.26 9.00 -3.28
C ARG A 468 11.36 9.55 -1.84
N GLY A 469 11.45 8.71 -0.80
CA GLY A 469 11.52 9.21 0.58
C GLY A 469 10.25 9.98 0.99
N ILE A 470 9.12 9.58 0.40
CA ILE A 470 7.79 9.97 0.83
C ILE A 470 7.34 8.93 1.86
N PHE A 471 6.69 9.35 2.92
CA PHE A 471 6.20 8.45 3.97
C PHE A 471 4.69 8.51 4.05
N THR A 472 4.06 7.46 4.57
CA THR A 472 2.65 7.47 4.95
C THR A 472 2.51 7.33 6.45
N ALA A 473 1.41 7.85 7.00
CA ALA A 473 1.10 7.73 8.41
C ALA A 473 -0.38 7.44 8.64
N GLY A 474 -0.63 6.42 9.46
CA GLY A 474 -1.94 6.07 9.97
C GLY A 474 -2.88 5.56 8.88
N ALA A 475 -4.12 6.03 8.94
CA ALA A 475 -5.19 5.51 8.12
C ALA A 475 -5.06 5.81 6.61
N ALA A 476 -4.13 6.69 6.21
CA ALA A 476 -3.77 6.90 4.79
C ALA A 476 -3.12 5.66 4.15
N THR A 477 -2.47 4.81 4.96
CA THR A 477 -1.85 3.56 4.52
C THR A 477 -2.88 2.47 4.32
N PHE A 478 -3.74 2.26 5.32
CA PHE A 478 -4.83 1.30 5.32
C PHE A 478 -5.73 1.58 6.54
N PRO A 479 -7.02 1.20 6.54
CA PRO A 479 -7.87 1.35 7.71
C PRO A 479 -7.25 0.81 8.99
N SER A 480 -7.16 1.70 9.99
CA SER A 480 -6.58 1.45 11.31
C SER A 480 -7.26 2.32 12.38
N GLY A 481 -7.30 1.80 13.61
CA GLY A 481 -7.84 2.54 14.74
C GLY A 481 -6.94 3.67 15.22
N VAL A 482 -7.43 4.50 16.16
CA VAL A 482 -6.68 5.66 16.68
C VAL A 482 -5.34 5.26 17.30
N ALA A 483 -5.32 4.23 18.15
CA ALA A 483 -4.08 3.78 18.79
C ALA A 483 -3.04 3.27 17.80
N GLU A 484 -3.46 2.43 16.83
CA GLU A 484 -2.59 1.96 15.75
C GLU A 484 -2.10 3.11 14.88
N THR A 485 -2.96 4.08 14.59
CA THR A 485 -2.63 5.29 13.83
C THR A 485 -1.53 6.11 14.51
N LEU A 486 -1.58 6.28 15.83
CA LEU A 486 -0.54 7.01 16.58
C LEU A 486 0.80 6.26 16.58
N ILE A 487 0.77 4.92 16.69
CA ILE A 487 1.98 4.10 16.59
C ILE A 487 2.59 4.25 15.19
N ASP A 488 1.78 4.18 14.14
CA ASP A 488 2.22 4.31 12.76
C ASP A 488 2.78 5.70 12.45
N ALA A 489 2.12 6.75 12.93
CA ALA A 489 2.61 8.13 12.87
C ALA A 489 4.02 8.27 13.48
N ARG A 490 4.28 7.66 14.64
CA ARG A 490 5.59 7.68 15.28
C ARG A 490 6.66 6.91 14.51
N LYS A 491 6.28 5.83 13.81
CA LYS A 491 7.19 5.13 12.89
C LYS A 491 7.58 6.02 11.71
N ALA A 492 6.60 6.70 11.10
CA ALA A 492 6.85 7.65 10.02
C ALA A 492 7.77 8.80 10.46
N VAL A 493 7.58 9.32 11.69
CA VAL A 493 8.47 10.31 12.30
C VAL A 493 9.90 9.78 12.39
N TYR A 494 10.10 8.56 12.89
CA TYR A 494 11.43 7.96 13.01
C TYR A 494 12.12 7.84 11.65
N SER A 495 11.42 7.33 10.63
CA SER A 495 11.98 7.21 9.27
C SER A 495 12.29 8.57 8.65
N ALA A 496 11.40 9.55 8.79
CA ALA A 496 11.63 10.91 8.29
C ALA A 496 12.82 11.58 8.99
N LEU A 497 12.97 11.43 10.32
CA LEU A 497 14.12 11.94 11.06
C LEU A 497 15.43 11.28 10.64
N ASN A 498 15.42 9.97 10.42
CA ASN A 498 16.60 9.25 9.98
C ASN A 498 17.11 9.79 8.64
N LEU A 499 16.20 10.09 7.71
CA LEU A 499 16.53 10.68 6.43
C LEU A 499 16.99 12.14 6.55
N LEU A 500 16.21 13.00 7.23
CA LEU A 500 16.50 14.44 7.33
C LEU A 500 17.80 14.76 8.08
N ARG A 501 18.25 13.88 8.99
CA ARG A 501 19.51 14.07 9.73
C ARG A 501 20.76 13.82 8.88
N GLN A 502 20.62 13.20 7.72
CA GLN A 502 21.73 12.93 6.81
C GLN A 502 21.92 14.11 5.86
N ASP A 503 23.16 14.41 5.47
CA ASP A 503 23.44 15.42 4.43
C ASP A 503 23.29 14.85 3.03
N LYS A 504 23.46 13.54 2.90
CA LYS A 504 23.33 12.78 1.66
C LYS A 504 22.59 11.49 1.92
N PHE A 505 21.72 11.13 0.98
CA PHE A 505 21.02 9.85 0.97
C PHE A 505 21.60 8.99 -0.15
N GLU A 506 22.06 7.79 0.21
CA GLU A 506 22.61 6.82 -0.74
C GLU A 506 21.65 5.65 -0.94
N THR A 507 21.44 5.28 -2.20
CA THR A 507 20.61 4.14 -2.55
C THR A 507 21.23 3.32 -3.67
N LYS A 508 21.09 2.00 -3.55
CA LYS A 508 21.56 1.02 -4.54
C LYS A 508 20.37 0.30 -5.18
N ILE A 509 19.48 1.07 -5.80
CA ILE A 509 18.35 0.53 -6.56
C ILE A 509 18.77 0.37 -8.05
N PRO A 510 18.54 -0.79 -8.67
CA PRO A 510 18.69 -0.98 -10.10
C PRO A 510 17.92 0.06 -10.90
N GLN A 511 18.57 0.77 -11.82
CA GLN A 511 17.91 1.72 -12.70
C GLN A 511 17.91 1.27 -14.15
N ALA A 512 16.89 1.71 -14.87
CA ALA A 512 16.89 1.59 -16.32
C ALA A 512 17.94 2.54 -16.88
N VAL A 513 18.70 2.06 -17.86
CA VAL A 513 19.69 2.84 -18.60
C VAL A 513 19.36 2.75 -20.08
N ILE A 514 19.59 3.84 -20.82
CA ILE A 514 19.40 3.90 -22.27
C ILE A 514 20.76 4.06 -22.92
N ASP A 515 21.06 3.19 -23.87
CA ASP A 515 22.16 3.37 -24.82
C ASP A 515 21.67 4.30 -25.94
N ASP A 516 22.14 5.55 -25.92
CA ASP A 516 21.75 6.59 -26.88
C ASP A 516 22.14 6.21 -28.33
N ASP A 517 23.22 5.45 -28.53
CA ASP A 517 23.73 5.08 -29.86
C ASP A 517 22.88 3.96 -30.49
N GLN A 518 22.23 3.14 -29.67
CA GLN A 518 21.31 2.09 -30.12
C GLN A 518 19.84 2.56 -30.14
N CYS A 519 19.52 3.68 -29.48
CA CYS A 519 18.14 4.10 -29.30
C CYS A 519 17.54 4.67 -30.59
N SER A 520 16.53 4.01 -31.13
CA SER A 520 15.76 4.52 -32.29
C SER A 520 14.68 5.54 -31.94
N ILE A 521 14.57 5.95 -30.67
CA ILE A 521 13.58 6.92 -30.17
C ILE A 521 12.13 6.50 -30.52
N CYS A 522 11.83 5.20 -30.56
CA CYS A 522 10.49 4.67 -30.89
C CYS A 522 9.42 4.94 -29.80
N ARG A 523 9.83 5.42 -28.62
CA ARG A 523 8.96 5.82 -27.48
C ARG A 523 8.17 4.69 -26.80
N MET A 524 8.34 3.42 -27.19
CA MET A 524 7.63 2.29 -26.58
C MET A 524 7.91 2.15 -25.06
N CYS A 525 9.13 2.49 -24.64
CA CYS A 525 9.53 2.50 -23.23
C CYS A 525 8.73 3.52 -22.38
N ILE A 526 8.32 4.65 -22.95
CA ILE A 526 7.53 5.68 -22.26
C ILE A 526 6.16 5.11 -21.87
N GLY A 527 5.43 4.56 -22.83
CA GLY A 527 4.08 4.02 -22.61
C GLY A 527 4.05 2.74 -21.77
N THR A 528 5.16 2.00 -21.67
CA THR A 528 5.21 0.79 -20.86
C THR A 528 5.58 1.02 -19.39
N CYS A 529 6.20 2.15 -19.06
CA CYS A 529 6.67 2.42 -17.70
C CYS A 529 5.47 2.68 -16.76
N PRO A 530 5.22 1.84 -15.74
CA PRO A 530 4.08 2.03 -14.87
C PRO A 530 4.25 3.20 -13.89
N TYR A 531 5.44 3.78 -13.81
CA TYR A 531 5.80 4.86 -12.88
C TYR A 531 5.99 6.22 -13.56
N GLY A 532 5.82 6.28 -14.89
CA GLY A 532 6.08 7.51 -15.65
C GLY A 532 7.52 7.99 -15.55
N ALA A 533 8.47 7.08 -15.29
CA ALA A 533 9.89 7.40 -15.09
C ALA A 533 10.63 7.69 -16.40
N ILE A 534 10.01 7.52 -17.57
CA ILE A 534 10.70 7.60 -18.86
C ILE A 534 10.04 8.71 -19.67
N THR A 535 10.85 9.67 -20.14
CA THR A 535 10.37 10.85 -20.88
C THR A 535 11.25 11.11 -22.10
N LEU A 536 10.75 11.92 -23.03
CA LEU A 536 11.52 12.44 -24.15
C LEU A 536 12.01 13.84 -23.80
N VAL A 537 13.31 14.07 -23.82
CA VAL A 537 13.95 15.38 -23.56
C VAL A 537 14.99 15.60 -24.64
N GLU A 538 14.88 16.69 -25.40
CA GLU A 538 15.82 17.06 -26.47
C GLU A 538 16.09 15.88 -27.44
N ASP A 539 15.02 15.25 -27.94
CA ASP A 539 15.06 14.08 -28.82
C ASP A 539 15.78 12.84 -28.25
N LYS A 540 16.06 12.80 -26.95
CA LYS A 540 16.62 11.64 -26.26
C LYS A 540 15.64 11.05 -25.26
N ILE A 541 15.63 9.72 -25.16
CA ILE A 541 14.89 9.04 -24.10
C ILE A 541 15.69 9.19 -22.81
N LYS A 542 15.09 9.83 -21.80
CA LYS A 542 15.69 10.02 -20.48
C LYS A 542 14.92 9.25 -19.41
N ILE A 543 15.68 8.63 -18.52
CA ILE A 543 15.16 7.96 -17.33
C ILE A 543 15.26 8.94 -16.18
N ASN A 544 14.13 9.22 -15.54
CA ASN A 544 14.10 9.85 -14.24
C ASN A 544 14.47 8.77 -13.21
N GLU A 545 15.68 8.90 -12.69
CA GLU A 545 16.30 8.03 -11.70
C GLU A 545 15.48 7.88 -10.41
N GLU A 546 14.72 8.92 -10.05
CA GLU A 546 13.94 9.01 -8.81
C GLU A 546 12.61 8.26 -8.91
N LEU A 547 12.03 8.19 -10.12
CA LEU A 547 10.77 7.49 -10.40
C LEU A 547 11.02 6.03 -10.84
N CYS A 548 12.24 5.68 -11.24
CA CYS A 548 12.56 4.37 -11.75
C CYS A 548 12.65 3.32 -10.62
N MET A 549 11.61 2.50 -10.47
CA MET A 549 11.57 1.43 -9.47
C MET A 549 12.35 0.16 -9.84
N GLY A 550 13.14 0.17 -10.92
CA GLY A 550 13.98 -0.98 -11.28
C GLY A 550 13.24 -2.24 -11.75
N CYS A 551 12.01 -2.10 -12.27
CA CYS A 551 11.19 -3.26 -12.66
C CYS A 551 11.68 -4.01 -13.91
N GLY A 552 12.50 -3.39 -14.76
CA GLY A 552 13.04 -3.97 -16.00
C GLY A 552 12.07 -4.12 -17.18
N ILE A 553 10.80 -3.70 -17.04
CA ILE A 553 9.78 -3.85 -18.09
C ILE A 553 10.16 -3.08 -19.37
N CYS A 554 10.76 -1.89 -19.24
CA CYS A 554 11.20 -1.10 -20.38
C CYS A 554 12.35 -1.76 -21.14
N ALA A 555 13.26 -2.45 -20.44
CA ALA A 555 14.41 -3.11 -21.03
C ALA A 555 13.99 -4.20 -22.02
N ILE A 556 12.95 -4.96 -21.68
CA ILE A 556 12.43 -6.00 -22.56
C ILE A 556 11.40 -5.50 -23.59
N THR A 557 10.82 -4.32 -23.36
CA THR A 557 9.94 -3.68 -24.35
C THR A 557 10.72 -3.00 -25.46
N CYS A 558 12.00 -2.70 -25.26
CA CYS A 558 12.85 -2.01 -26.23
C CYS A 558 13.24 -2.97 -27.37
N PRO A 559 12.73 -2.77 -28.60
CA PRO A 559 13.04 -3.67 -29.71
C PRO A 559 14.51 -3.58 -30.16
N ALA A 560 15.16 -2.44 -29.93
CA ALA A 560 16.56 -2.22 -30.24
C ALA A 560 17.50 -2.72 -29.14
N TYR A 561 16.97 -3.22 -28.01
CA TYR A 561 17.75 -3.56 -26.79
C TYR A 561 18.61 -2.41 -26.23
N ALA A 562 18.34 -1.17 -26.66
CA ALA A 562 18.96 0.05 -26.16
C ALA A 562 18.61 0.32 -24.69
N SER A 563 17.40 -0.06 -24.24
CA SER A 563 17.05 0.00 -22.82
C SER A 563 17.54 -1.24 -22.09
N GLN A 564 18.28 -1.05 -21.03
CA GLN A 564 18.77 -2.10 -20.13
C GLN A 564 18.42 -1.75 -18.69
N LEU A 565 18.58 -2.70 -17.78
CA LEU A 565 18.47 -2.47 -16.34
C LEU A 565 19.85 -2.79 -15.73
N GLU A 566 20.28 -2.01 -14.75
CA GLU A 566 21.48 -2.34 -13.98
C GLU A 566 21.24 -3.60 -13.14
N GLY A 567 22.28 -4.40 -12.86
CA GLY A 567 22.14 -5.62 -12.05
C GLY A 567 21.30 -6.74 -12.69
N TRP A 568 20.66 -6.49 -13.84
CA TRP A 568 19.92 -7.48 -14.61
C TRP A 568 19.75 -7.01 -16.05
N ASN A 569 20.15 -7.81 -17.04
CA ASN A 569 19.85 -7.49 -18.44
C ASN A 569 19.47 -8.73 -19.24
N ASN A 570 18.99 -8.48 -20.45
CA ASN A 570 18.47 -9.51 -21.33
C ASN A 570 19.54 -10.56 -21.70
N ALA A 571 20.75 -10.09 -22.06
CA ALA A 571 21.87 -10.94 -22.43
C ALA A 571 22.28 -11.89 -21.30
N GLY A 572 22.37 -11.41 -20.06
CA GLY A 572 22.68 -12.24 -18.91
C GLY A 572 21.63 -13.31 -18.63
N LEU A 573 20.34 -13.02 -18.84
CA LEU A 573 19.29 -14.03 -18.71
C LEU A 573 19.38 -15.11 -19.80
N TYR A 574 19.70 -14.74 -21.05
CA TYR A 574 19.97 -15.71 -22.12
C TYR A 574 21.10 -16.67 -21.72
N GLU A 575 22.23 -16.14 -21.25
CA GLU A 575 23.36 -16.95 -20.82
C GLU A 575 23.03 -17.83 -19.60
N GLN A 576 22.24 -17.33 -18.66
CA GLN A 576 21.75 -18.13 -17.53
C GLN A 576 20.90 -19.31 -18.00
N ILE A 577 19.98 -19.08 -18.94
CA ILE A 577 19.10 -20.12 -19.48
C ILE A 577 19.92 -21.16 -20.24
N ARG A 578 20.85 -20.74 -21.11
CA ARG A 578 21.75 -21.67 -21.86
C ARG A 578 22.58 -22.54 -20.92
N ALA A 579 23.13 -21.94 -19.87
CA ALA A 579 24.00 -22.64 -18.93
C ALA A 579 23.24 -23.59 -17.99
N LEU A 580 22.00 -23.26 -17.63
CA LEU A 580 21.23 -24.00 -16.63
C LEU A 580 20.34 -25.10 -17.22
N THR A 581 19.76 -24.86 -18.39
CA THR A 581 18.69 -25.69 -18.97
C THR A 581 19.27 -26.88 -19.71
N LYS A 582 18.79 -28.08 -19.37
CA LYS A 582 19.13 -29.33 -20.06
C LYS A 582 17.87 -30.02 -20.61
N LYS A 583 18.10 -31.05 -21.40
CA LYS A 583 17.03 -31.92 -21.90
C LYS A 583 16.19 -32.46 -20.74
N ASP A 584 14.88 -32.43 -20.90
CA ASP A 584 13.88 -32.91 -19.92
C ASP A 584 13.76 -32.08 -18.63
N ASP A 585 14.42 -30.92 -18.53
CA ASP A 585 14.24 -30.01 -17.39
C ASP A 585 12.87 -29.30 -17.45
N VAL A 586 12.34 -28.94 -16.27
CA VAL A 586 11.28 -27.94 -16.12
C VAL A 586 11.94 -26.64 -15.66
N LEU A 587 11.96 -25.62 -16.51
CA LEU A 587 12.54 -24.32 -16.18
C LEU A 587 11.49 -23.40 -15.55
N ALA A 588 11.67 -23.03 -14.29
CA ALA A 588 10.83 -22.09 -13.57
C ALA A 588 11.50 -20.71 -13.51
N ILE A 589 10.97 -19.75 -14.26
CA ILE A 589 11.40 -18.34 -14.25
C ILE A 589 10.44 -17.55 -13.36
N LEU A 590 10.91 -17.15 -12.17
CA LEU A 590 10.05 -16.72 -11.07
C LEU A 590 10.30 -15.28 -10.66
N CYS A 591 9.21 -14.52 -10.51
CA CYS A 591 9.23 -13.19 -9.91
C CYS A 591 9.78 -13.25 -8.48
N ARG A 592 10.80 -12.42 -8.21
CA ARG A 592 11.47 -12.35 -6.89
C ARG A 592 10.52 -12.00 -5.74
N TRP A 593 9.45 -11.26 -6.00
CA TRP A 593 8.56 -10.72 -4.96
C TRP A 593 7.46 -11.69 -4.53
N SER A 594 7.21 -12.77 -5.28
CA SER A 594 6.16 -13.73 -4.95
C SER A 594 6.57 -15.16 -5.21
N ALA A 595 6.55 -15.61 -6.47
CA ALA A 595 6.67 -17.02 -6.82
C ALA A 595 8.02 -17.61 -6.40
N TYR A 596 9.10 -16.82 -6.42
CA TYR A 596 10.39 -17.27 -5.91
C TYR A 596 10.35 -17.58 -4.41
N ASN A 597 9.68 -16.76 -3.61
CA ASN A 597 9.56 -16.93 -2.15
C ASN A 597 8.78 -18.20 -1.80
N ALA A 598 7.79 -18.57 -2.62
CA ALA A 598 7.06 -19.83 -2.46
C ALA A 598 7.99 -21.06 -2.56
N THR A 599 9.05 -20.97 -3.37
CA THR A 599 10.04 -22.06 -3.48
C THR A 599 10.93 -22.19 -2.25
N GLU A 600 11.23 -21.07 -1.57
CA GLU A 600 11.93 -21.06 -0.30
C GLU A 600 11.03 -21.58 0.82
N ARG A 601 9.76 -21.14 0.83
CA ARG A 601 8.74 -21.64 1.73
C ARG A 601 8.54 -23.16 1.61
N ALA A 602 8.57 -23.70 0.39
CA ALA A 602 8.51 -25.14 0.15
C ALA A 602 9.61 -25.92 0.87
N ALA A 603 10.82 -25.35 0.96
CA ALA A 603 11.92 -25.97 1.70
C ALA A 603 11.66 -26.03 3.21
N TYR A 604 11.12 -24.95 3.79
CA TYR A 604 10.78 -24.90 5.22
C TYR A 604 9.56 -25.76 5.57
N ASP A 605 8.57 -25.82 4.68
CA ASP A 605 7.40 -26.70 4.79
C ASP A 605 7.72 -28.16 4.45
N ARG A 606 9.00 -28.47 4.11
CA ARG A 606 9.51 -29.80 3.78
C ARG A 606 8.84 -30.45 2.57
N LEU A 607 8.30 -29.64 1.67
CA LEU A 607 7.68 -30.10 0.43
C LEU A 607 8.76 -30.40 -0.61
N LYS A 608 8.74 -31.61 -1.18
CA LYS A 608 9.71 -32.06 -2.19
C LYS A 608 9.19 -31.84 -3.61
N TYR A 609 10.05 -31.36 -4.49
CA TYR A 609 9.83 -31.27 -5.94
C TYR A 609 11.00 -31.90 -6.72
N PRO A 610 10.83 -32.28 -7.99
CA PRO A 610 11.85 -32.99 -8.78
C PRO A 610 13.17 -32.21 -8.96
N GLU A 611 14.30 -32.91 -9.09
CA GLU A 611 15.63 -32.29 -9.21
C GLU A 611 15.87 -31.58 -10.57
N ASN A 612 15.17 -32.02 -11.61
CA ASN A 612 15.18 -31.45 -12.96
C ASN A 612 14.31 -30.17 -13.04
N VAL A 613 13.69 -29.73 -11.94
CA VAL A 613 13.12 -28.38 -11.84
C VAL A 613 14.26 -27.38 -11.59
N LYS A 614 14.54 -26.54 -12.59
CA LYS A 614 15.56 -25.48 -12.52
C LYS A 614 14.90 -24.14 -12.26
N ILE A 615 15.39 -23.40 -11.28
CA ILE A 615 14.77 -22.14 -10.86
C ILE A 615 15.67 -20.98 -11.25
N ILE A 616 15.10 -19.98 -11.94
CA ILE A 616 15.72 -18.69 -12.23
C ILE A 616 14.92 -17.59 -11.54
N ARG A 617 15.61 -16.74 -10.76
CA ARG A 617 15.03 -15.54 -10.15
C ARG A 617 15.13 -14.37 -11.11
N VAL A 618 14.02 -13.70 -11.37
CA VAL A 618 13.98 -12.46 -12.17
C VAL A 618 13.42 -11.30 -11.35
N PRO A 619 13.79 -10.03 -11.65
CA PRO A 619 13.22 -8.87 -10.98
C PRO A 619 11.69 -8.86 -11.03
N CYS A 620 11.11 -9.21 -12.18
CA CYS A 620 9.66 -9.27 -12.37
C CYS A 620 9.31 -10.36 -13.37
N SER A 621 8.13 -10.99 -13.25
CA SER A 621 7.61 -11.81 -14.36
C SER A 621 7.43 -10.99 -15.65
N GLY A 622 7.22 -9.68 -15.54
CA GLY A 622 7.15 -8.75 -16.67
C GLY A 622 8.46 -8.54 -17.41
N THR A 623 9.58 -9.07 -16.92
CA THR A 623 10.87 -9.07 -17.66
C THR A 623 11.11 -10.34 -18.46
N VAL A 624 10.18 -11.31 -18.41
CA VAL A 624 10.27 -12.55 -19.20
C VAL A 624 9.78 -12.27 -20.62
N ASP A 625 10.65 -12.53 -21.58
CA ASP A 625 10.39 -12.42 -23.00
C ASP A 625 9.97 -13.77 -23.59
N PRO A 626 9.07 -13.79 -24.60
CA PRO A 626 8.80 -15.00 -25.36
C PRO A 626 10.06 -15.69 -25.88
N ALA A 627 11.10 -14.95 -26.27
CA ALA A 627 12.34 -15.52 -26.76
C ALA A 627 13.18 -16.22 -25.67
N HIS A 628 13.02 -15.86 -24.38
CA HIS A 628 13.60 -16.63 -23.27
C HIS A 628 12.97 -18.02 -23.18
N VAL A 629 11.65 -18.07 -23.31
CA VAL A 629 10.89 -19.31 -23.26
C VAL A 629 11.27 -20.18 -24.46
N MET A 630 11.31 -19.60 -25.66
CA MET A 630 11.73 -20.31 -26.87
C MET A 630 13.17 -20.82 -26.77
N LEU A 631 14.09 -20.05 -26.18
CA LEU A 631 15.44 -20.53 -25.92
C LEU A 631 15.42 -21.76 -25.00
N ALA A 632 14.68 -21.71 -23.89
CA ALA A 632 14.62 -22.83 -22.95
C ALA A 632 14.09 -24.11 -23.63
N LEU A 633 13.05 -23.99 -24.46
CA LEU A 633 12.52 -25.10 -25.25
C LEU A 633 13.56 -25.62 -26.27
N HIS A 634 14.28 -24.71 -26.94
CA HIS A 634 15.36 -25.07 -27.86
C HIS A 634 16.51 -25.81 -27.16
N MET A 635 16.81 -25.47 -25.90
CA MET A 635 17.79 -26.17 -25.05
C MET A 635 17.28 -27.55 -24.59
N GLY A 636 16.03 -27.92 -24.89
CA GLY A 636 15.44 -29.22 -24.58
C GLY A 636 14.57 -29.24 -23.33
N ALA A 637 14.18 -28.09 -22.77
CA ALA A 637 13.26 -28.06 -21.64
C ALA A 637 11.94 -28.76 -22.00
N ARG A 638 11.46 -29.62 -21.11
CA ARG A 638 10.13 -30.26 -21.20
C ARG A 638 9.01 -29.24 -21.02
N GLY A 639 9.24 -28.23 -20.18
CA GLY A 639 8.28 -27.18 -19.93
C GLY A 639 8.90 -25.96 -19.25
N VAL A 640 8.21 -24.84 -19.37
CA VAL A 640 8.63 -23.54 -18.81
C VAL A 640 7.50 -22.96 -17.97
N LEU A 641 7.77 -22.77 -16.67
CA LEU A 641 6.88 -22.11 -15.73
C LEU A 641 7.29 -20.64 -15.58
N ILE A 642 6.37 -19.73 -15.84
CA ILE A 642 6.50 -18.30 -15.52
C ILE A 642 5.68 -18.03 -14.26
N GLY A 643 6.35 -17.78 -13.13
CA GLY A 643 5.68 -17.49 -11.86
C GLY A 643 5.59 -15.99 -11.59
N GLY A 644 4.39 -15.45 -11.39
CA GLY A 644 4.15 -14.03 -11.14
C GLY A 644 3.34 -13.74 -9.88
N CYS A 645 3.26 -12.46 -9.52
CA CYS A 645 2.37 -11.97 -8.47
C CYS A 645 0.92 -11.98 -8.95
N TYR A 646 -0.03 -12.18 -8.04
CA TYR A 646 -1.45 -12.02 -8.35
C TYR A 646 -1.76 -10.64 -8.96
N PRO A 647 -2.79 -10.52 -9.82
CA PRO A 647 -3.25 -9.28 -10.42
C PRO A 647 -3.25 -8.07 -9.47
N ASN A 648 -3.84 -8.26 -8.29
CA ASN A 648 -4.00 -7.24 -7.24
C ASN A 648 -2.91 -7.31 -6.17
N ALA A 649 -1.72 -7.80 -6.53
CA ALA A 649 -0.58 -7.88 -5.61
C ALA A 649 0.74 -7.68 -6.37
N CYS A 650 0.68 -7.07 -7.57
CA CYS A 650 1.87 -6.86 -8.38
C CYS A 650 2.76 -5.79 -7.74
N HIS A 651 3.92 -6.21 -7.24
CA HIS A 651 4.92 -5.30 -6.70
C HIS A 651 5.31 -4.20 -7.69
N TYR A 652 5.47 -4.56 -8.97
CA TYR A 652 5.77 -3.60 -10.04
C TYR A 652 4.55 -3.18 -10.86
N ALA A 653 3.41 -3.00 -10.21
CA ALA A 653 2.21 -2.41 -10.75
C ALA A 653 1.47 -3.21 -11.84
N ARG A 654 2.14 -3.49 -12.96
CA ARG A 654 1.57 -4.08 -14.17
C ARG A 654 2.46 -5.16 -14.77
N GLY A 655 3.57 -5.53 -14.12
CA GLY A 655 4.50 -6.53 -14.63
C GLY A 655 3.86 -7.89 -14.90
N ASN A 656 2.94 -8.32 -14.02
CA ASN A 656 2.15 -9.52 -14.21
C ASN A 656 1.23 -9.46 -15.44
N PHE A 657 0.47 -8.37 -15.63
CA PHE A 657 -0.40 -8.20 -16.79
C PHE A 657 0.39 -8.20 -18.11
N ARG A 658 1.58 -7.59 -18.11
CA ARG A 658 2.49 -7.63 -19.27
C ARG A 658 2.99 -9.04 -19.56
N ALA A 659 3.36 -9.80 -18.52
CA ALA A 659 3.74 -11.20 -18.66
C ALA A 659 2.58 -12.05 -19.24
N ARG A 660 1.35 -11.83 -18.76
CA ARG A 660 0.15 -12.53 -19.26
C ARG A 660 -0.13 -12.23 -20.72
N ALA A 661 -0.05 -10.96 -21.14
CA ALA A 661 -0.23 -10.59 -22.54
C ALA A 661 0.80 -11.28 -23.46
N ARG A 662 2.08 -11.32 -23.04
CA ARG A 662 3.14 -11.99 -23.80
C ARG A 662 2.97 -13.51 -23.85
N GLU A 663 2.56 -14.13 -22.75
CA GLU A 663 2.29 -15.57 -22.70
C GLU A 663 1.13 -15.97 -23.62
N GLN A 664 0.06 -15.16 -23.69
CA GLN A 664 -1.04 -15.39 -24.62
C GLN A 664 -0.57 -15.37 -26.09
N ILE A 665 0.26 -14.38 -26.47
CA ILE A 665 0.84 -14.31 -27.81
C ILE A 665 1.75 -15.50 -28.08
N LEU A 666 2.60 -15.86 -27.11
CA LEU A 666 3.50 -17.01 -27.24
C LEU A 666 2.73 -18.32 -27.45
N LYS A 667 1.62 -18.55 -26.73
CA LYS A 667 0.80 -19.76 -26.89
C LYS A 667 0.20 -19.91 -28.29
N LEU A 668 -0.15 -18.80 -28.96
CA LEU A 668 -0.61 -18.84 -30.36
C LEU A 668 0.53 -19.26 -31.31
N ASN A 669 1.76 -18.82 -31.03
CA ASN A 669 2.93 -19.19 -31.82
C ASN A 669 3.34 -20.66 -31.59
N LEU A 670 3.25 -21.15 -30.35
CA LEU A 670 3.59 -22.55 -30.01
C LEU A 670 2.68 -23.55 -30.73
N ASP A 671 1.38 -23.28 -30.77
CA ASP A 671 0.41 -24.09 -31.54
C ASP A 671 0.82 -24.22 -33.00
N SER A 672 1.21 -23.08 -33.61
CA SER A 672 1.61 -23.02 -35.01
C SER A 672 2.90 -23.81 -35.29
N LEU A 673 3.72 -24.04 -34.27
CA LEU A 673 4.94 -24.85 -34.31
C LEU A 673 4.70 -26.31 -33.90
N GLY A 674 3.46 -26.72 -33.62
CA GLY A 674 3.13 -28.07 -33.17
C GLY A 674 3.54 -28.38 -31.73
N ILE A 675 3.84 -27.36 -30.92
CA ILE A 675 4.19 -27.49 -29.50
C ILE A 675 2.92 -27.31 -28.66
N LYS A 676 2.66 -28.22 -27.72
CA LYS A 676 1.49 -28.14 -26.83
C LYS A 676 1.53 -26.84 -26.01
N LYS A 677 0.40 -26.12 -25.91
CA LYS A 677 0.30 -24.89 -25.09
C LYS A 677 0.75 -25.09 -23.66
N ASP A 678 0.42 -26.23 -23.07
CA ASP A 678 0.68 -26.52 -21.65
C ASP A 678 2.16 -26.77 -21.35
N THR A 679 3.00 -26.89 -22.38
CA THR A 679 4.46 -26.82 -22.26
C THR A 679 4.91 -25.49 -21.64
N VAL A 680 4.13 -24.41 -21.80
CA VAL A 680 4.40 -23.12 -21.16
C VAL A 680 3.22 -22.71 -20.28
N ARG A 681 3.48 -22.52 -18.99
CA ARG A 681 2.46 -22.10 -18.02
C ARG A 681 2.86 -20.81 -17.36
N LEU A 682 1.94 -19.86 -17.32
CA LEU A 682 2.06 -18.69 -16.47
C LEU A 682 1.07 -18.81 -15.33
N GLU A 683 1.59 -18.78 -14.10
CA GLU A 683 0.84 -19.02 -12.88
C GLU A 683 1.04 -17.88 -11.87
N TRP A 684 -0.04 -17.51 -11.18
CA TRP A 684 0.02 -16.57 -10.06
C TRP A 684 0.31 -17.35 -8.79
N ILE A 685 1.46 -17.08 -8.17
CA ILE A 685 1.92 -17.79 -6.98
C ILE A 685 2.31 -16.74 -5.94
N GLY A 686 1.57 -16.71 -4.83
CA GLY A 686 1.82 -15.87 -3.67
C GLY A 686 3.01 -16.37 -2.85
N LYS A 687 3.61 -15.50 -2.02
CA LYS A 687 4.84 -15.80 -1.28
C LYS A 687 4.73 -17.03 -0.35
N ASP A 688 3.54 -17.30 0.17
CA ASP A 688 3.26 -18.40 1.11
C ASP A 688 2.62 -19.63 0.43
N GLU A 689 2.43 -19.61 -0.90
CA GLU A 689 1.75 -20.69 -1.64
C GLU A 689 2.71 -21.80 -2.10
N ALA A 690 3.50 -22.33 -1.16
CA ALA A 690 4.49 -23.37 -1.44
C ALA A 690 3.89 -24.65 -2.05
N GLN A 691 2.75 -25.09 -1.51
CA GLN A 691 2.03 -26.28 -1.99
C GLN A 691 1.63 -26.14 -3.45
N LYS A 692 1.09 -24.98 -3.82
CA LYS A 692 0.68 -24.66 -5.19
C LYS A 692 1.86 -24.75 -6.17
N PHE A 693 3.00 -24.14 -5.82
CA PHE A 693 4.22 -24.23 -6.63
C PHE A 693 4.62 -25.69 -6.88
N VAL A 694 4.68 -26.49 -5.81
CA VAL A 694 5.12 -27.90 -5.88
C VAL A 694 4.17 -28.75 -6.73
N GLU A 695 2.86 -28.53 -6.63
CA GLU A 695 1.85 -29.22 -7.45
C GLU A 695 2.02 -28.89 -8.93
N ILE A 696 2.17 -27.61 -9.28
CA ILE A 696 2.36 -27.15 -10.67
C ILE A 696 3.61 -27.79 -11.28
N VAL A 697 4.76 -27.71 -10.62
CA VAL A 697 6.00 -28.25 -11.21
C VAL A 697 5.99 -29.77 -11.29
N LYS A 698 5.29 -30.47 -10.38
CA LYS A 698 5.10 -31.92 -10.47
C LYS A 698 4.19 -32.30 -11.64
N GLU A 699 3.14 -31.52 -11.88
CA GLU A 699 2.26 -31.70 -13.02
C GLU A 699 3.01 -31.51 -14.34
N MET A 700 3.79 -30.42 -14.46
CA MET A 700 4.61 -30.14 -15.64
C MET A 700 5.74 -31.14 -15.87
N ASN A 701 6.13 -31.87 -14.82
CA ASN A 701 7.17 -32.88 -14.90
C ASN A 701 6.65 -34.24 -15.38
N LYS A 702 5.34 -34.48 -15.34
CA LYS A 702 4.72 -35.68 -15.93
C LYS A 702 4.65 -35.52 -17.45
#